data_AF-A0A034VR35-F1
#
_entry.id   AF-A0A034VR35-F1
#
_cell.length_a   1.000
_cell.length_b   1.000
_cell.length_c   1.000
_cell.angle_alpha   90.00
_cell.angle_beta   90.00
_cell.angle_gamma   90.00
#
_symmetry.space_group_name_H-M   'P 1'
#
loop_
_entity.id
_entity.type
_entity.pdbx_description
1 polymer ?
#
loop_
_entity_poly.entity_id
_entity_poly.type
_entity_poly.pdbx_seq_one_letter_code
_entity_poly.pdbx_strand_id
1 'polypeptide(L)'
;MMSDEKQTENVAQPASGVDSGPEPRSESEQERANDTHSECDFARLPEPPKPEEPEPVRLALLPPDHPLLQKFQANLKDYLLRTKEQLKNEIAEIKYQLKLKEAAREEQGAKLYDLQQGINRQNEQLEDYVQQIQTNMQKRVEMESEVTQLKAEYEQRLQTKKEQKQKYNKRMVELENMNTLEGHIRNWADEVKDEVKNAKRIVHRDTQLQKQLSEDKKKSDMLFYHLDVEVKRKEHEVELVRSELQDMRDITDVLKTSINDANTDLEVLQTEHKRLTQAWSEVIVAIQHRDKILYQAQQSMGKEKESITLNTMSIESIKKQITKETKQNEKLESFKSRLLADCGNLKRECQKQAETLLGLQVKLDELPLWLKQNEKDLIEANREGTNLETEIRRMQWKSDKLYAKKYQMEENMLKLAQDQLITDKASQYRLKLLREAQETRRGTELNLAVVQSQLSDTLLDTERYRGILVKLNQDNEELEKKLHSVDHNAELIVAEMHALETQIDIKMKKIDRLSSRLEEINRMGEEAANSVQTKKIKILERGILATEQQIRELQQFWLMMQNHYVNLSEKRNNQLTEIQVTQKQLRIIKQKSLKIDIDLEKQEEATKELEHDIQIYLTKVELLNKKMCNARQQHDNEENECQMEHNELVLKLKDHEMNVLNMEAEIDELQDEIDHYKDLVLDKHRESLSWETKYKLIEETLRWRKDETSLTSEIGNMKSEIHRMKIRFQHLARAQEKLAQDLQHGVAHREHIYIAASAKKLAEVKAQRIKTGISSQQKVIDLRNRLKKIQNEISVISDEQLVKVTRDNERIRADLTRLYEDIEREKALDEELRQKIDDSLLLKHYNLERIVRKQNRAKSYRRLGLGTSSPKIRSETTLNQLVQKQMEINDNLLEVVQILNTEFPEKKKFFAKVTQVLRD
;
A
#
# COMPACT_ATOMS: atom_id res chain seq x y z
N MET A 1 22.66 -19.20 -62.11
CA MET A 1 22.90 -20.66 -62.11
C MET A 1 21.55 -21.29 -62.42
N MET A 2 21.35 -21.91 -63.59
CA MET A 2 21.90 -23.22 -64.00
C MET A 2 21.47 -24.33 -63.03
N SER A 3 20.97 -25.49 -63.44
CA SER A 3 20.64 -26.09 -64.76
C SER A 3 20.08 -27.51 -64.45
N ASP A 4 19.35 -28.27 -65.27
CA ASP A 4 18.89 -28.16 -66.67
C ASP A 4 17.69 -29.12 -66.88
N GLU A 5 16.85 -28.84 -67.91
CA GLU A 5 16.15 -29.82 -68.78
C GLU A 5 15.12 -30.85 -68.19
N LYS A 6 14.09 -31.33 -68.91
CA LYS A 6 13.65 -31.17 -70.32
C LYS A 6 12.16 -31.54 -70.51
N GLN A 7 11.44 -30.80 -71.37
CA GLN A 7 10.40 -31.24 -72.37
C GLN A 7 9.14 -32.03 -71.90
N THR A 8 7.94 -31.95 -72.50
CA THR A 8 7.36 -31.14 -73.61
C THR A 8 5.82 -31.29 -73.64
N GLU A 9 5.09 -30.19 -73.97
CA GLU A 9 3.89 -30.14 -74.87
C GLU A 9 2.61 -30.99 -74.58
N ASN A 10 1.39 -30.66 -75.05
CA ASN A 10 0.81 -29.40 -75.53
C ASN A 10 -0.74 -29.37 -75.36
N VAL A 11 -1.27 -28.15 -75.21
CA VAL A 11 -2.56 -27.59 -75.69
C VAL A 11 -3.63 -28.54 -76.31
N ALA A 12 -4.90 -28.46 -75.84
CA ALA A 12 -6.10 -28.20 -76.68
C ALA A 12 -7.48 -28.32 -75.95
N GLN A 13 -8.43 -27.47 -76.37
CA GLN A 13 -9.91 -27.66 -76.33
C GLN A 13 -10.35 -28.12 -77.78
N PRO A 14 -11.63 -28.27 -78.21
CA PRO A 14 -12.90 -27.92 -77.58
C PRO A 14 -14.10 -28.89 -77.85
N ALA A 15 -15.30 -28.33 -77.69
CA ALA A 15 -16.67 -28.82 -77.83
C ALA A 15 -17.13 -29.60 -79.09
N SER A 16 -18.27 -30.28 -78.89
CA SER A 16 -19.45 -30.43 -79.80
C SER A 16 -19.35 -31.19 -81.14
N GLY A 17 -20.38 -31.99 -81.46
CA GLY A 17 -20.79 -32.26 -82.85
C GLY A 17 -21.45 -33.61 -83.16
N VAL A 18 -22.76 -33.60 -83.40
CA VAL A 18 -23.60 -34.63 -84.09
C VAL A 18 -22.99 -34.89 -85.51
N ASP A 19 -22.96 -36.08 -86.14
CA ASP A 19 -24.09 -36.88 -86.64
C ASP A 19 -23.62 -38.09 -87.52
N SER A 20 -24.52 -39.05 -87.79
CA SER A 20 -24.54 -40.05 -88.90
C SER A 20 -23.51 -41.22 -88.94
N GLY A 21 -23.89 -42.31 -89.65
CA GLY A 21 -23.13 -43.57 -89.82
C GLY A 21 -22.34 -43.67 -91.14
N PRO A 22 -22.09 -44.87 -91.74
CA PRO A 22 -22.90 -46.11 -91.67
C PRO A 22 -22.10 -47.46 -91.56
N GLU A 23 -22.84 -48.57 -91.78
CA GLU A 23 -22.45 -49.95 -92.17
C GLU A 23 -21.25 -50.12 -93.14
N PRO A 24 -20.60 -51.33 -93.31
CA PRO A 24 -21.29 -52.63 -93.51
C PRO A 24 -20.61 -54.00 -93.16
N ARG A 25 -21.46 -55.06 -93.05
CA ARG A 25 -21.23 -56.49 -93.47
C ARG A 25 -20.13 -57.34 -92.76
N SER A 26 -20.08 -58.68 -92.87
CA SER A 26 -20.79 -59.70 -93.70
C SER A 26 -20.94 -61.07 -93.00
N GLU A 27 -22.03 -61.81 -93.29
CA GLU A 27 -22.14 -63.31 -93.41
C GLU A 27 -21.68 -64.22 -92.24
N SER A 28 -22.20 -65.43 -91.97
CA SER A 28 -23.33 -66.29 -92.43
C SER A 28 -23.48 -67.43 -91.35
N GLU A 29 -24.44 -68.35 -91.23
CA GLU A 29 -25.77 -68.74 -91.80
C GLU A 29 -26.40 -69.73 -90.75
N GLN A 30 -27.52 -70.48 -90.84
CA GLN A 30 -28.52 -70.83 -91.88
C GLN A 30 -29.83 -71.32 -91.17
N GLU A 31 -31.03 -70.89 -91.61
CA GLU A 31 -32.35 -71.61 -91.61
C GLU A 31 -32.97 -72.21 -90.29
N ARG A 32 -34.31 -72.31 -90.08
CA ARG A 32 -35.56 -71.97 -90.81
C ARG A 32 -36.71 -71.83 -89.76
N ALA A 33 -37.57 -70.80 -89.81
CA ALA A 33 -38.94 -70.78 -90.39
C ALA A 33 -39.97 -71.76 -89.76
N ASN A 34 -41.23 -71.43 -89.39
CA ASN A 34 -42.10 -70.22 -89.44
C ASN A 34 -43.11 -70.29 -88.24
N ASP A 35 -43.73 -69.23 -87.69
CA ASP A 35 -44.79 -68.32 -88.23
C ASP A 35 -46.10 -69.04 -88.66
N THR A 36 -47.33 -68.53 -88.44
CA THR A 36 -47.79 -67.14 -88.14
C THR A 36 -49.10 -67.03 -87.31
N HIS A 37 -49.60 -65.80 -87.15
CA HIS A 37 -50.73 -65.29 -86.34
C HIS A 37 -52.19 -65.60 -86.77
N SER A 38 -53.06 -65.72 -85.74
CA SER A 38 -54.37 -65.03 -85.50
C SER A 38 -55.65 -65.20 -86.36
N GLU A 39 -56.77 -64.93 -85.65
CA GLU A 39 -58.11 -64.49 -86.08
C GLU A 39 -59.14 -65.47 -86.68
N CYS A 40 -60.40 -65.00 -86.71
CA CYS A 40 -61.62 -65.82 -86.70
C CYS A 40 -62.51 -65.60 -87.93
N ASP A 41 -63.37 -66.57 -88.28
CA ASP A 41 -64.81 -66.30 -88.45
C ASP A 41 -65.72 -67.58 -88.43
N PHE A 42 -67.01 -67.39 -88.75
CA PHE A 42 -68.17 -68.24 -88.45
C PHE A 42 -68.57 -69.32 -89.51
N ALA A 43 -69.35 -70.29 -89.02
CA ALA A 43 -70.54 -70.92 -89.64
C ALA A 43 -70.52 -72.26 -90.42
N ARG A 44 -71.59 -73.02 -90.13
CA ARG A 44 -72.34 -74.05 -90.91
C ARG A 44 -71.90 -75.53 -90.96
N LEU A 45 -72.93 -76.38 -90.79
CA LEU A 45 -73.00 -77.84 -90.99
C LEU A 45 -73.32 -78.17 -92.48
N PRO A 46 -73.09 -79.41 -92.95
CA PRO A 46 -74.17 -80.43 -92.89
C PRO A 46 -73.72 -81.88 -92.59
N GLU A 47 -74.71 -82.74 -92.29
CA GLU A 47 -74.64 -84.22 -92.19
C GLU A 47 -74.92 -84.90 -93.57
N PRO A 48 -75.07 -86.24 -93.68
CA PRO A 48 -74.22 -87.38 -93.28
C PRO A 48 -73.86 -88.26 -94.52
N PRO A 49 -73.39 -89.52 -94.38
CA PRO A 49 -74.34 -90.66 -94.47
C PRO A 49 -74.01 -91.92 -93.62
N LYS A 50 -74.98 -92.85 -93.56
CA LYS A 50 -74.79 -94.29 -93.21
C LYS A 50 -74.84 -95.13 -94.51
N PRO A 51 -74.34 -96.38 -94.58
CA PRO A 51 -74.99 -97.59 -94.03
C PRO A 51 -73.95 -98.55 -93.37
N GLU A 52 -74.11 -99.86 -93.07
CA GLU A 52 -75.05 -100.94 -93.45
C GLU A 52 -75.34 -101.90 -92.25
N GLU A 53 -76.40 -102.71 -92.38
CA GLU A 53 -76.75 -103.83 -91.48
C GLU A 53 -76.76 -105.16 -92.26
N PRO A 54 -76.43 -106.29 -91.62
CA PRO A 54 -76.88 -107.62 -92.07
C PRO A 54 -77.86 -108.28 -91.07
N GLU A 55 -78.93 -108.88 -91.60
CA GLU A 55 -80.05 -109.47 -90.83
C GLU A 55 -79.77 -110.91 -90.29
N PRO A 56 -80.62 -111.44 -89.38
CA PRO A 56 -80.27 -112.57 -88.51
C PRO A 56 -80.81 -113.94 -88.94
N VAL A 57 -80.24 -115.00 -88.33
CA VAL A 57 -80.92 -116.30 -88.18
C VAL A 57 -81.51 -116.40 -86.76
N ARG A 58 -82.81 -116.71 -86.66
CA ARG A 58 -83.55 -116.80 -85.39
C ARG A 58 -83.86 -118.25 -84.98
N LEU A 59 -83.73 -118.54 -83.69
CA LEU A 59 -84.58 -119.49 -82.95
C LEU A 59 -84.65 -118.98 -81.49
N ALA A 60 -85.56 -118.06 -81.14
CA ALA A 60 -86.99 -118.27 -80.84
C ALA A 60 -87.25 -118.80 -79.40
N LEU A 61 -88.19 -118.25 -78.61
CA LEU A 61 -89.03 -117.06 -78.84
C LEU A 61 -89.64 -116.52 -77.52
N LEU A 62 -89.61 -115.20 -77.33
CA LEU A 62 -90.77 -114.42 -76.84
C LEU A 62 -90.62 -112.95 -77.32
N PRO A 63 -91.69 -112.25 -77.74
CA PRO A 63 -91.53 -110.97 -78.47
C PRO A 63 -91.08 -109.78 -77.60
N PRO A 64 -90.28 -108.83 -78.14
CA PRO A 64 -89.80 -107.66 -77.40
C PRO A 64 -90.90 -106.71 -76.88
N ASP A 65 -92.00 -106.56 -77.62
CA ASP A 65 -93.03 -105.53 -77.40
C ASP A 65 -94.23 -106.01 -76.57
N HIS A 66 -94.06 -107.06 -75.76
CA HIS A 66 -95.11 -107.51 -74.85
C HIS A 66 -95.28 -106.49 -73.69
N PRO A 67 -96.49 -105.98 -73.38
CA PRO A 67 -96.67 -104.84 -72.46
C PRO A 67 -96.24 -105.11 -71.00
N LEU A 68 -96.04 -106.37 -70.61
CA LEU A 68 -95.46 -106.75 -69.31
C LEU A 68 -93.93 -106.66 -69.26
N LEU A 69 -93.22 -106.63 -70.40
CA LEU A 69 -91.77 -106.46 -70.47
C LEU A 69 -91.33 -104.99 -70.41
N GLN A 70 -92.23 -104.03 -70.64
CA GLN A 70 -91.88 -102.60 -70.70
C GLN A 70 -91.28 -102.08 -69.38
N LYS A 71 -91.82 -102.51 -68.22
CA LYS A 71 -91.25 -102.19 -66.89
C LYS A 71 -89.91 -102.89 -66.63
N PHE A 72 -89.72 -104.10 -67.17
CA PHE A 72 -88.46 -104.84 -67.06
C PHE A 72 -87.34 -104.17 -67.89
N GLN A 73 -87.64 -103.73 -69.11
CA GLN A 73 -86.75 -102.94 -69.96
C GLN A 73 -86.44 -101.57 -69.33
N ALA A 74 -87.43 -100.90 -68.73
CA ALA A 74 -87.24 -99.64 -68.02
C ALA A 74 -86.28 -99.78 -66.82
N ASN A 75 -86.48 -100.76 -65.95
CA ASN A 75 -85.59 -100.99 -64.79
C ASN A 75 -84.14 -101.29 -65.21
N LEU A 76 -83.93 -102.04 -66.30
CA LEU A 76 -82.61 -102.30 -66.86
C LEU A 76 -81.96 -101.02 -67.42
N LYS A 77 -82.75 -100.16 -68.06
CA LYS A 77 -82.31 -98.85 -68.58
C LYS A 77 -81.94 -97.89 -67.45
N ASP A 78 -82.73 -97.84 -66.38
CA ASP A 78 -82.47 -97.00 -65.19
C ASP A 78 -81.20 -97.42 -64.46
N TYR A 79 -80.91 -98.73 -64.37
CA TYR A 79 -79.65 -99.22 -63.80
C TYR A 79 -78.42 -98.73 -64.60
N LEU A 80 -78.50 -98.78 -65.93
CA LEU A 80 -77.45 -98.28 -66.83
C LEU A 80 -77.36 -96.74 -66.85
N LEU A 81 -78.45 -96.02 -66.58
CA LEU A 81 -78.44 -94.56 -66.44
C LEU A 81 -77.83 -94.12 -65.10
N ARG A 82 -78.18 -94.76 -63.98
CA ARG A 82 -77.63 -94.41 -62.64
C ARG A 82 -76.12 -94.62 -62.57
N THR A 83 -75.61 -95.72 -63.11
CA THR A 83 -74.16 -95.98 -63.19
C THR A 83 -73.44 -94.97 -64.08
N LYS A 84 -74.07 -94.53 -65.18
CA LYS A 84 -73.58 -93.44 -66.04
C LYS A 84 -73.61 -92.06 -65.37
N GLU A 85 -74.61 -91.78 -64.52
CA GLU A 85 -74.69 -90.54 -63.73
C GLU A 85 -73.68 -90.51 -62.59
N GLN A 86 -73.45 -91.62 -61.90
CA GLN A 86 -72.39 -91.73 -60.89
C GLN A 86 -71.01 -91.38 -61.48
N LEU A 87 -70.63 -92.02 -62.59
CA LEU A 87 -69.37 -91.73 -63.29
C LEU A 87 -69.29 -90.28 -63.82
N LYS A 88 -70.41 -89.70 -64.26
CA LYS A 88 -70.46 -88.27 -64.65
C LYS A 88 -70.23 -87.34 -63.47
N ASN A 89 -70.82 -87.65 -62.30
CA ASN A 89 -70.70 -86.84 -61.10
C ASN A 89 -69.28 -86.92 -60.51
N GLU A 90 -68.66 -88.10 -60.54
CA GLU A 90 -67.24 -88.27 -60.19
C GLU A 90 -66.32 -87.45 -61.10
N ILE A 91 -66.55 -87.46 -62.43
CA ILE A 91 -65.80 -86.63 -63.38
C ILE A 91 -66.05 -85.12 -63.15
N ALA A 92 -67.25 -84.72 -62.77
CA ALA A 92 -67.58 -83.33 -62.46
C ALA A 92 -66.87 -82.85 -61.17
N GLU A 93 -66.90 -83.65 -60.11
CA GLU A 93 -66.22 -83.37 -58.85
C GLU A 93 -64.69 -83.29 -59.04
N ILE A 94 -64.09 -84.24 -59.76
CA ILE A 94 -62.65 -84.21 -60.07
C ILE A 94 -62.27 -82.92 -60.84
N LYS A 95 -63.10 -82.48 -61.80
CA LYS A 95 -62.88 -81.22 -62.53
C LYS A 95 -63.06 -79.97 -61.65
N TYR A 96 -63.97 -80.00 -60.68
CA TYR A 96 -64.15 -78.91 -59.72
C TYR A 96 -62.97 -78.81 -58.76
N GLN A 97 -62.52 -79.95 -58.21
CA GLN A 97 -61.33 -80.04 -57.37
C GLN A 97 -60.06 -79.59 -58.12
N LEU A 98 -59.92 -79.91 -59.41
CA LEU A 98 -58.82 -79.41 -60.24
C LEU A 98 -58.79 -77.88 -60.27
N LYS A 99 -59.92 -77.25 -60.63
CA LYS A 99 -60.03 -75.78 -60.68
C LYS A 99 -59.75 -75.10 -59.34
N LEU A 100 -60.19 -75.69 -58.22
CA LEU A 100 -59.86 -75.18 -56.89
C LEU A 100 -58.35 -75.25 -56.58
N LYS A 101 -57.63 -76.25 -57.10
CA LYS A 101 -56.17 -76.34 -56.96
C LYS A 101 -55.41 -75.41 -57.91
N GLU A 102 -55.94 -75.15 -59.09
CA GLU A 102 -55.41 -74.17 -60.04
C GLU A 102 -55.54 -72.75 -59.47
N ALA A 103 -56.73 -72.33 -59.05
CA ALA A 103 -56.95 -71.02 -58.42
C ALA A 103 -56.12 -70.83 -57.14
N ALA A 104 -56.01 -71.86 -56.28
CA ALA A 104 -55.17 -71.79 -55.08
C ALA A 104 -53.67 -71.69 -55.40
N ARG A 105 -53.21 -72.23 -56.55
CA ARG A 105 -51.84 -72.06 -57.03
C ARG A 105 -51.61 -70.65 -57.56
N GLU A 106 -52.57 -70.07 -58.27
CA GLU A 106 -52.50 -68.68 -58.76
C GLU A 106 -52.47 -67.68 -57.60
N GLU A 107 -53.32 -67.87 -56.58
CA GLU A 107 -53.34 -67.06 -55.36
C GLU A 107 -52.01 -67.15 -54.58
N GLN A 108 -51.41 -68.35 -54.50
CA GLN A 108 -50.07 -68.54 -53.92
C GLN A 108 -48.97 -67.91 -54.78
N GLY A 109 -49.10 -67.92 -56.12
CA GLY A 109 -48.19 -67.25 -57.04
C GLY A 109 -48.20 -65.74 -56.87
N ALA A 110 -49.38 -65.12 -56.78
CA ALA A 110 -49.53 -63.70 -56.50
C ALA A 110 -48.91 -63.32 -55.15
N LYS A 111 -49.21 -64.07 -54.08
CA LYS A 111 -48.63 -63.84 -52.74
C LYS A 111 -47.11 -63.98 -52.71
N LEU A 112 -46.53 -64.90 -53.50
CA LEU A 112 -45.08 -65.03 -53.66
C LEU A 112 -44.47 -63.84 -54.42
N TYR A 113 -45.16 -63.33 -55.44
CA TYR A 113 -44.73 -62.13 -56.17
C TYR A 113 -44.78 -60.87 -55.28
N ASP A 114 -45.84 -60.68 -54.50
CA ASP A 114 -45.98 -59.58 -53.54
C ASP A 114 -44.89 -59.63 -52.46
N LEU A 115 -44.59 -60.84 -51.94
CA LEU A 115 -43.47 -61.08 -51.02
C LEU A 115 -42.12 -60.76 -51.67
N GLN A 116 -41.92 -61.13 -52.94
CA GLN A 116 -40.68 -60.86 -53.67
C GLN A 116 -40.50 -59.36 -53.96
N GLN A 117 -41.57 -58.62 -54.26
CA GLN A 117 -41.55 -57.16 -54.35
C GLN A 117 -41.27 -56.52 -52.98
N GLY A 118 -41.81 -57.08 -51.89
CA GLY A 118 -41.51 -56.65 -50.53
C GLY A 118 -40.03 -56.84 -50.16
N ILE A 119 -39.45 -57.99 -50.50
CA ILE A 119 -38.02 -58.29 -50.30
C ILE A 119 -37.14 -57.33 -51.11
N ASN A 120 -37.50 -57.02 -52.36
CA ASN A 120 -36.72 -56.06 -53.16
C ASN A 120 -36.71 -54.66 -52.53
N ARG A 121 -37.86 -54.15 -52.06
CA ARG A 121 -37.92 -52.88 -51.32
C ARG A 121 -37.11 -52.90 -50.01
N GLN A 122 -37.07 -54.03 -49.32
CA GLN A 122 -36.24 -54.19 -48.13
C GLN A 122 -34.74 -54.22 -48.46
N ASN A 123 -34.34 -54.79 -49.60
CA ASN A 123 -32.96 -54.75 -50.07
C ASN A 123 -32.54 -53.33 -50.48
N GLU A 124 -33.40 -52.59 -51.21
CA GLU A 124 -33.20 -51.17 -51.54
C GLU A 124 -32.99 -50.33 -50.26
N GLN A 125 -33.85 -50.51 -49.25
CA GLN A 125 -33.68 -49.86 -47.94
C GLN A 125 -32.41 -50.28 -47.20
N LEU A 126 -31.98 -51.53 -47.30
CA LEU A 126 -30.72 -51.99 -46.71
C LEU A 126 -29.50 -51.39 -47.41
N GLU A 127 -29.54 -51.20 -48.74
CA GLU A 127 -28.49 -50.50 -49.48
C GLU A 127 -28.43 -49.01 -49.12
N ASP A 128 -29.58 -48.34 -48.95
CA ASP A 128 -29.64 -46.97 -48.41
C ASP A 128 -29.04 -46.89 -46.99
N TYR A 129 -29.39 -47.80 -46.09
CA TYR A 129 -28.83 -47.84 -44.73
C TYR A 129 -27.31 -48.13 -44.75
N VAL A 130 -26.82 -48.99 -45.64
CA VAL A 130 -25.38 -49.24 -45.80
C VAL A 130 -24.65 -47.98 -46.27
N GLN A 131 -25.21 -47.22 -47.21
CA GLN A 131 -24.65 -45.92 -47.63
C GLN A 131 -24.66 -44.87 -46.50
N GLN A 132 -25.73 -44.82 -45.70
CA GLN A 132 -25.81 -43.94 -44.52
C GLN A 132 -24.80 -44.34 -43.43
N ILE A 133 -24.61 -45.64 -43.19
CA ILE A 133 -23.60 -46.16 -42.25
C ILE A 133 -22.19 -45.83 -42.76
N GLN A 134 -21.91 -46.01 -44.05
CA GLN A 134 -20.59 -45.74 -44.63
C GLN A 134 -20.24 -44.24 -44.59
N THR A 135 -21.18 -43.36 -44.95
CA THR A 135 -20.96 -41.89 -44.88
C THR A 135 -20.84 -41.39 -43.45
N ASN A 136 -21.61 -41.93 -42.50
CA ASN A 136 -21.44 -41.61 -41.08
C ASN A 136 -20.12 -42.17 -40.50
N MET A 137 -19.65 -43.33 -40.97
CA MET A 137 -18.35 -43.87 -40.58
C MET A 137 -17.18 -43.01 -41.11
N GLN A 138 -17.28 -42.50 -42.34
CA GLN A 138 -16.31 -41.55 -42.90
C GLN A 138 -16.24 -40.27 -42.04
N LYS A 139 -17.39 -39.63 -41.78
CA LYS A 139 -17.47 -38.47 -40.88
C LYS A 139 -16.89 -38.76 -39.49
N ARG A 140 -17.13 -39.96 -38.94
CA ARG A 140 -16.58 -40.35 -37.63
C ARG A 140 -15.04 -40.40 -37.65
N VAL A 141 -14.44 -40.92 -38.72
CA VAL A 141 -12.98 -40.97 -38.90
C VAL A 141 -12.38 -39.58 -39.15
N GLU A 142 -13.09 -38.71 -39.88
CA GLU A 142 -12.70 -37.30 -40.07
C GLU A 142 -12.69 -36.54 -38.73
N MET A 143 -13.80 -36.62 -37.96
CA MET A 143 -13.89 -36.02 -36.62
C MET A 143 -12.88 -36.64 -35.63
N GLU A 144 -12.62 -37.96 -35.69
CA GLU A 144 -11.57 -38.60 -34.88
C GLU A 144 -10.18 -38.05 -35.24
N SER A 145 -9.90 -37.81 -36.53
CA SER A 145 -8.66 -37.18 -36.98
C SER A 145 -8.51 -35.76 -36.45
N GLU A 146 -9.53 -34.90 -36.62
CA GLU A 146 -9.55 -33.53 -36.07
C GLU A 146 -9.35 -33.52 -34.55
N VAL A 147 -10.02 -34.42 -33.81
CA VAL A 147 -9.85 -34.55 -32.35
C VAL A 147 -8.43 -34.99 -31.98
N THR A 148 -7.76 -35.84 -32.76
CA THR A 148 -6.34 -36.16 -32.49
C THR A 148 -5.40 -34.99 -32.78
N GLN A 149 -5.65 -34.20 -33.84
CA GLN A 149 -4.90 -32.99 -34.15
C GLN A 149 -5.07 -31.93 -33.05
N LEU A 150 -6.31 -31.66 -32.63
CA LEU A 150 -6.61 -30.73 -31.53
C LEU A 150 -6.01 -31.17 -30.19
N LYS A 151 -5.95 -32.47 -29.90
CA LYS A 151 -5.24 -33.00 -28.72
C LYS A 151 -3.73 -32.76 -28.80
N ALA A 152 -3.11 -33.00 -29.95
CA ALA A 152 -1.68 -32.73 -30.16
C ALA A 152 -1.37 -31.22 -30.04
N GLU A 153 -2.20 -30.35 -30.62
CA GLU A 153 -2.10 -28.91 -30.43
C GLU A 153 -2.26 -28.50 -28.97
N TYR A 154 -3.26 -29.03 -28.27
CA TYR A 154 -3.47 -28.74 -26.85
C TYR A 154 -2.25 -29.16 -26.00
N GLU A 155 -1.65 -30.32 -26.28
CA GLU A 155 -0.47 -30.79 -25.56
C GLU A 155 0.77 -29.92 -25.87
N GLN A 156 0.96 -29.45 -27.11
CA GLN A 156 1.99 -28.46 -27.44
C GLN A 156 1.74 -27.10 -26.75
N ARG A 157 0.49 -26.62 -26.70
CA ARG A 157 0.10 -25.40 -25.99
C ARG A 157 0.29 -25.55 -24.47
N LEU A 158 0.05 -26.73 -23.91
CA LEU A 158 0.29 -27.05 -22.50
C LEU A 158 1.80 -27.12 -22.19
N GLN A 159 2.60 -27.71 -23.08
CA GLN A 159 4.06 -27.80 -22.92
C GLN A 159 4.72 -26.42 -23.03
N THR A 160 4.38 -25.61 -24.04
CA THR A 160 4.85 -24.23 -24.15
C THR A 160 4.39 -23.38 -22.95
N LYS A 161 3.18 -23.58 -22.41
CA LYS A 161 2.73 -22.95 -21.15
C LYS A 161 3.57 -23.37 -19.93
N LYS A 162 3.96 -24.65 -19.82
CA LYS A 162 4.91 -25.11 -18.78
C LYS A 162 6.27 -24.43 -18.91
N GLU A 163 6.81 -24.35 -20.13
CA GLU A 163 8.10 -23.70 -20.40
C GLU A 163 8.08 -22.20 -20.14
N GLN A 164 7.00 -21.50 -20.51
CA GLN A 164 6.84 -20.08 -20.18
C GLN A 164 6.71 -19.86 -18.67
N LYS A 165 6.01 -20.74 -17.93
CA LYS A 165 5.98 -20.70 -16.46
C LYS A 165 7.37 -20.94 -15.86
N GLN A 166 8.17 -21.86 -16.40
CA GLN A 166 9.56 -22.06 -15.97
C GLN A 166 10.45 -20.83 -16.26
N LYS A 167 10.31 -20.21 -17.44
CA LYS A 167 11.01 -18.96 -17.82
C LYS A 167 10.61 -17.79 -16.92
N TYR A 168 9.32 -17.67 -16.58
CA TYR A 168 8.81 -16.69 -15.61
C TYR A 168 9.41 -16.92 -14.21
N ASN A 169 9.37 -18.15 -13.69
CA ASN A 169 9.94 -18.47 -12.38
C ASN A 169 11.45 -18.17 -12.31
N LYS A 170 12.22 -18.50 -13.37
CA LYS A 170 13.64 -18.13 -13.46
C LYS A 170 13.84 -16.62 -13.42
N ARG A 171 13.07 -15.86 -14.20
CA ARG A 171 13.11 -14.39 -14.20
C ARG A 171 12.70 -13.76 -12.87
N MET A 172 11.79 -14.38 -12.12
CA MET A 172 11.45 -13.90 -10.77
C MET A 172 12.60 -14.14 -9.79
N VAL A 173 13.25 -15.31 -9.81
CA VAL A 173 14.46 -15.56 -8.99
C VAL A 173 15.62 -14.65 -9.43
N GLU A 174 15.79 -14.39 -10.72
CA GLU A 174 16.74 -13.39 -11.24
C GLU A 174 16.41 -11.97 -10.70
N LEU A 175 15.13 -11.59 -10.64
CA LEU A 175 14.68 -10.30 -10.12
C LEU A 175 14.84 -10.19 -8.59
N GLU A 176 14.56 -11.26 -7.84
CA GLU A 176 14.83 -11.34 -6.39
C GLU A 176 16.34 -11.23 -6.09
N ASN A 177 17.18 -11.88 -6.90
CA ASN A 177 18.63 -11.76 -6.83
C ASN A 177 19.12 -10.34 -7.19
N MET A 178 18.49 -9.66 -8.16
CA MET A 178 18.81 -8.27 -8.49
C MET A 178 18.33 -7.29 -7.43
N ASN A 179 17.15 -7.50 -6.82
CA ASN A 179 16.64 -6.67 -5.72
C ASN A 179 17.49 -6.81 -4.46
N THR A 180 17.95 -8.02 -4.13
CA THR A 180 18.88 -8.24 -3.01
C THR A 180 20.26 -7.65 -3.29
N LEU A 181 20.77 -7.76 -4.53
CA LEU A 181 22.00 -7.07 -4.95
C LEU A 181 21.85 -5.54 -4.88
N GLU A 182 20.71 -4.97 -5.30
CA GLU A 182 20.41 -3.54 -5.15
C GLU A 182 20.34 -3.13 -3.67
N GLY A 183 19.79 -3.98 -2.81
CA GLY A 183 19.84 -3.83 -1.35
C GLY A 183 21.28 -3.77 -0.83
N HIS A 184 22.14 -4.72 -1.22
CA HIS A 184 23.56 -4.71 -0.84
C HIS A 184 24.30 -3.48 -1.36
N ILE A 185 24.08 -3.08 -2.62
CA ILE A 185 24.70 -1.87 -3.22
C ILE A 185 24.22 -0.60 -2.51
N ARG A 186 22.93 -0.52 -2.13
CA ARG A 186 22.38 0.60 -1.34
C ARG A 186 23.02 0.66 0.05
N ASN A 187 23.14 -0.48 0.74
CA ASN A 187 23.80 -0.55 2.05
C ASN A 187 25.27 -0.11 1.94
N TRP A 188 26.04 -0.65 0.98
CA TRP A 188 27.42 -0.22 0.71
C TRP A 188 27.51 1.27 0.37
N ALA A 189 26.55 1.83 -0.37
CA ALA A 189 26.53 3.25 -0.71
C ALA A 189 26.28 4.14 0.53
N ASP A 190 25.43 3.71 1.47
CA ASP A 190 25.21 4.41 2.75
C ASP A 190 26.37 4.19 3.74
N GLU A 191 26.99 3.00 3.78
CA GLU A 191 28.22 2.71 4.53
C GLU A 191 29.38 3.60 4.07
N VAL A 192 29.71 3.61 2.77
CA VAL A 192 30.77 4.46 2.18
C VAL A 192 30.46 5.95 2.38
N LYS A 193 29.19 6.36 2.34
CA LYS A 193 28.75 7.74 2.62
C LYS A 193 28.95 8.10 4.09
N ASP A 194 28.78 7.17 5.02
CA ASP A 194 29.04 7.39 6.44
C ASP A 194 30.53 7.30 6.79
N GLU A 195 31.31 6.44 6.13
CA GLU A 195 32.76 6.50 6.12
C GLU A 195 33.26 7.86 5.60
N VAL A 196 32.71 8.37 4.49
CA VAL A 196 33.04 9.69 3.96
C VAL A 196 32.62 10.82 4.89
N LYS A 197 31.49 10.73 5.61
CA LYS A 197 31.13 11.67 6.70
C LYS A 197 32.16 11.61 7.82
N ASN A 198 32.58 10.41 8.24
CA ASN A 198 33.54 10.22 9.32
C ASN A 198 34.95 10.66 8.93
N ALA A 199 35.40 10.39 7.70
CA ALA A 199 36.62 10.92 7.13
C ALA A 199 36.59 12.45 7.04
N LYS A 200 35.47 13.06 6.61
CA LYS A 200 35.29 14.52 6.64
C LYS A 200 35.33 15.09 8.07
N ARG A 201 34.76 14.40 9.07
CA ARG A 201 34.85 14.78 10.49
C ARG A 201 36.27 14.65 11.04
N ILE A 202 37.02 13.61 10.63
CA ILE A 202 38.42 13.41 10.99
C ILE A 202 39.27 14.51 10.37
N VAL A 203 39.23 14.71 9.06
CA VAL A 203 39.93 15.80 8.35
C VAL A 203 39.55 17.18 8.90
N HIS A 204 38.29 17.43 9.29
CA HIS A 204 37.92 18.69 9.93
C HIS A 204 38.55 18.85 11.33
N ARG A 205 38.53 17.79 12.16
CA ARG A 205 39.22 17.79 13.46
C ARG A 205 40.73 17.98 13.29
N ASP A 206 41.34 17.31 12.32
CA ASP A 206 42.77 17.35 12.07
C ASP A 206 43.20 18.71 11.52
N THR A 207 42.42 19.34 10.64
CA THR A 207 42.66 20.74 10.20
C THR A 207 42.44 21.75 11.32
N GLN A 208 41.48 21.53 12.23
CA GLN A 208 41.30 22.36 13.42
C GLN A 208 42.47 22.21 14.40
N LEU A 209 42.92 20.98 14.65
CA LEU A 209 44.06 20.67 15.51
C LEU A 209 45.38 21.16 14.91
N GLN A 210 45.58 21.03 13.60
CA GLN A 210 46.73 21.58 12.88
C GLN A 210 46.70 23.12 12.88
N LYS A 211 45.52 23.75 12.81
CA LYS A 211 45.37 25.19 13.00
C LYS A 211 45.79 25.59 14.42
N GLN A 212 45.30 24.91 15.46
CA GLN A 212 45.70 25.13 16.85
C GLN A 212 47.21 24.97 17.05
N LEU A 213 47.80 23.87 16.56
CA LEU A 213 49.25 23.66 16.57
C LEU A 213 50.01 24.77 15.82
N SER A 214 49.48 25.31 14.72
CA SER A 214 50.10 26.43 14.01
C SER A 214 50.01 27.75 14.79
N GLU A 215 48.95 27.96 15.56
CA GLU A 215 48.76 29.13 16.42
C GLU A 215 49.65 29.04 17.67
N ASP A 216 49.75 27.86 18.29
CA ASP A 216 50.64 27.63 19.43
C ASP A 216 52.12 27.63 19.01
N LYS A 217 52.46 27.12 17.82
CA LYS A 217 53.79 27.28 17.23
C LYS A 217 54.12 28.76 16.99
N LYS A 218 53.19 29.56 16.44
CA LYS A 218 53.36 31.01 16.32
C LYS A 218 53.55 31.72 17.67
N LYS A 219 52.80 31.34 18.71
CA LYS A 219 53.00 31.86 20.09
C LYS A 219 54.39 31.49 20.61
N SER A 220 54.81 30.24 20.42
CA SER A 220 56.14 29.75 20.80
C SER A 220 57.26 30.46 20.05
N ASP A 221 57.10 30.73 18.75
CA ASP A 221 58.10 31.39 17.91
C ASP A 221 58.18 32.90 18.23
N MET A 222 57.05 33.54 18.55
CA MET A 222 57.04 34.90 19.09
C MET A 222 57.74 34.97 20.46
N LEU A 223 57.54 33.97 21.32
CA LEU A 223 58.23 33.87 22.61
C LEU A 223 59.74 33.62 22.43
N PHE A 224 60.14 32.74 21.51
CA PHE A 224 61.55 32.52 21.18
C PHE A 224 62.19 33.79 20.59
N TYR A 225 61.49 34.53 19.73
CA TYR A 225 61.97 35.81 19.22
C TYR A 225 62.12 36.87 20.31
N HIS A 226 61.14 36.98 21.22
CA HIS A 226 61.25 37.89 22.38
C HIS A 226 62.41 37.50 23.29
N LEU A 227 62.62 36.21 23.56
CA LEU A 227 63.74 35.71 24.36
C LEU A 227 65.09 35.95 23.65
N ASP A 228 65.19 35.74 22.35
CA ASP A 228 66.39 36.03 21.54
C ASP A 228 66.74 37.52 21.53
N VAL A 229 65.73 38.40 21.40
CA VAL A 229 65.90 39.85 21.50
C VAL A 229 66.31 40.28 22.92
N GLU A 230 65.74 39.69 23.97
CA GLU A 230 66.16 39.98 25.34
C GLU A 230 67.54 39.42 25.68
N VAL A 231 67.92 38.24 25.18
CA VAL A 231 69.27 37.69 25.31
C VAL A 231 70.27 38.62 24.63
N LYS A 232 70.05 39.03 23.37
CA LYS A 232 70.93 39.97 22.66
C LYS A 232 71.02 41.34 23.35
N ARG A 233 69.91 41.83 23.92
CA ARG A 233 69.91 43.02 24.76
C ARG A 233 70.79 42.84 26.00
N LYS A 234 70.69 41.70 26.69
CA LYS A 234 71.49 41.40 27.89
C LYS A 234 72.96 41.11 27.59
N GLU A 235 73.27 40.50 26.45
CA GLU A 235 74.63 40.36 25.95
C GLU A 235 75.25 41.74 25.67
N HIS A 236 74.51 42.65 25.04
CA HIS A 236 74.97 44.02 24.81
C HIS A 236 75.11 44.85 26.10
N GLU A 237 74.16 44.75 27.04
CA GLU A 237 74.28 45.37 28.37
C GLU A 237 75.52 44.83 29.13
N VAL A 238 75.80 43.52 29.05
CA VAL A 238 76.99 42.91 29.66
C VAL A 238 78.29 43.36 28.99
N GLU A 239 78.30 43.49 27.66
CA GLU A 239 79.49 43.94 26.93
C GLU A 239 79.80 45.42 27.20
N LEU A 240 78.78 46.26 27.33
CA LEU A 240 78.93 47.66 27.71
C LEU A 240 79.45 47.80 29.15
N VAL A 241 78.89 47.06 30.11
CA VAL A 241 79.39 47.03 31.50
C VAL A 241 80.81 46.45 31.59
N ARG A 242 81.21 45.53 30.70
CA ARG A 242 82.60 45.06 30.60
C ARG A 242 83.55 46.16 30.13
N SER A 243 83.13 47.00 29.17
CA SER A 243 83.90 48.19 28.76
C SER A 243 84.04 49.17 29.93
N GLU A 244 82.94 49.56 30.56
CA GLU A 244 82.94 50.47 31.71
C GLU A 244 83.84 49.96 32.85
N LEU A 245 83.82 48.65 33.13
CA LEU A 245 84.70 48.02 34.12
C LEU A 245 86.18 48.00 33.71
N GLN A 246 86.50 48.06 32.42
CA GLN A 246 87.87 48.19 31.93
C GLN A 246 88.34 49.64 31.99
N ASP A 247 87.53 50.58 31.47
CA ASP A 247 87.78 52.02 31.55
C ASP A 247 88.01 52.46 33.02
N MET A 248 87.17 51.97 33.95
CA MET A 248 87.31 52.24 35.38
C MET A 248 88.53 51.58 36.03
N ARG A 249 89.06 50.46 35.51
CA ARG A 249 90.35 49.90 35.97
C ARG A 249 91.50 50.77 35.52
N ASP A 250 91.51 51.19 34.26
CA ASP A 250 92.59 51.99 33.69
C ASP A 250 92.65 53.37 34.36
N ILE A 251 91.49 53.99 34.66
CA ILE A 251 91.38 55.16 35.54
C ILE A 251 91.91 54.86 36.96
N THR A 252 91.54 53.72 37.54
CA THR A 252 91.99 53.33 38.90
C THR A 252 93.51 53.14 38.97
N ASP A 253 94.15 52.62 37.92
CA ASP A 253 95.60 52.41 37.89
C ASP A 253 96.36 53.73 37.66
N VAL A 254 95.82 54.67 36.86
CA VAL A 254 96.33 56.05 36.76
C VAL A 254 96.19 56.79 38.11
N LEU A 255 95.11 56.55 38.86
CA LEU A 255 94.95 57.10 40.22
C LEU A 255 95.96 56.49 41.20
N LYS A 256 96.28 55.18 41.10
CA LYS A 256 97.33 54.55 41.91
C LYS A 256 98.71 55.14 41.64
N THR A 257 99.08 55.39 40.38
CA THR A 257 100.37 56.04 40.07
C THR A 257 100.39 57.46 40.63
N SER A 258 99.33 58.26 40.43
CA SER A 258 99.24 59.61 40.99
C SER A 258 99.27 59.65 42.53
N ILE A 259 98.73 58.63 43.22
CA ILE A 259 98.82 58.49 44.68
C ILE A 259 100.26 58.14 45.11
N ASN A 260 100.97 57.28 44.37
CA ASN A 260 102.38 57.00 44.65
C ASN A 260 103.25 58.24 44.45
N ASP A 261 103.02 59.01 43.38
CA ASP A 261 103.72 60.27 43.12
C ASP A 261 103.46 61.27 44.27
N ALA A 262 102.18 61.47 44.65
CA ALA A 262 101.79 62.32 45.77
C ALA A 262 102.38 61.86 47.13
N ASN A 263 102.59 60.55 47.32
CA ASN A 263 103.27 60.03 48.51
C ASN A 263 104.77 60.36 48.51
N THR A 264 105.45 60.32 47.37
CA THR A 264 106.87 60.74 47.30
C THR A 264 107.03 62.25 47.50
N ASP A 265 106.11 63.08 46.98
CA ASP A 265 106.02 64.50 47.29
C ASP A 265 105.77 64.76 48.80
N LEU A 266 104.94 63.93 49.46
CA LEU A 266 104.70 64.01 50.91
C LEU A 266 105.96 63.65 51.72
N GLU A 267 106.75 62.65 51.31
CA GLU A 267 108.04 62.34 51.93
C GLU A 267 109.02 63.52 51.80
N VAL A 268 109.11 64.14 50.61
CA VAL A 268 109.91 65.35 50.39
C VAL A 268 109.45 66.49 51.30
N LEU A 269 108.15 66.80 51.35
CA LEU A 269 107.58 67.80 52.24
C LEU A 269 107.85 67.51 53.73
N GLN A 270 107.87 66.23 54.13
CA GLN A 270 108.19 65.85 55.51
C GLN A 270 109.67 66.08 55.86
N THR A 271 110.60 65.99 54.89
CA THR A 271 112.00 66.39 55.11
C THR A 271 112.15 67.90 55.26
N GLU A 272 111.49 68.69 54.42
CA GLU A 272 111.49 70.15 54.53
C GLU A 272 110.80 70.64 55.81
N HIS A 273 109.73 69.97 56.27
CA HIS A 273 109.08 70.30 57.54
C HIS A 273 110.01 70.10 58.75
N LYS A 274 110.85 69.05 58.75
CA LYS A 274 111.88 68.85 59.80
C LYS A 274 112.90 70.00 59.80
N ARG A 275 113.40 70.37 58.61
CA ARG A 275 114.35 71.49 58.41
C ARG A 275 113.74 72.83 58.85
N LEU A 276 112.49 73.10 58.49
CA LEU A 276 111.76 74.31 58.89
C LEU A 276 111.54 74.36 60.42
N THR A 277 111.25 73.22 61.05
CA THR A 277 111.05 73.12 62.50
C THR A 277 112.33 73.43 63.28
N GLN A 278 113.51 73.04 62.77
CA GLN A 278 114.78 73.46 63.37
C GLN A 278 114.95 74.99 63.32
N ALA A 279 114.76 75.62 62.16
CA ALA A 279 114.84 77.07 62.00
C ALA A 279 113.84 77.84 62.89
N TRP A 280 112.63 77.30 63.10
CA TRP A 280 111.65 77.88 64.02
C TRP A 280 112.09 77.81 65.49
N SER A 281 112.85 76.79 65.90
CA SER A 281 113.30 76.67 67.29
C SER A 281 114.32 77.76 67.68
N GLU A 282 115.17 78.17 66.73
CA GLU A 282 116.10 79.30 66.90
C GLU A 282 115.37 80.65 67.07
N VAL A 283 114.29 80.87 66.31
CA VAL A 283 113.47 82.09 66.40
C VAL A 283 112.75 82.21 67.75
N ILE A 284 112.30 81.09 68.33
CA ILE A 284 111.61 81.09 69.64
C ILE A 284 112.53 81.58 70.77
N VAL A 285 113.83 81.24 70.73
CA VAL A 285 114.83 81.74 71.70
C VAL A 285 114.96 83.27 71.65
N ALA A 286 114.92 83.86 70.44
CA ALA A 286 114.96 85.31 70.26
C ALA A 286 113.70 86.04 70.77
N ILE A 287 112.54 85.36 70.78
CA ILE A 287 111.27 85.92 71.29
C ILE A 287 111.27 85.97 72.82
N GLN A 288 111.71 84.91 73.51
CA GLN A 288 111.74 84.86 74.98
C GLN A 288 112.56 85.99 75.63
N HIS A 289 113.62 86.46 74.96
CA HIS A 289 114.41 87.59 75.46
C HIS A 289 113.65 88.93 75.38
N ARG A 290 112.69 89.04 74.46
CA ARG A 290 111.91 90.25 74.16
C ARG A 290 110.71 90.41 75.10
N ASP A 291 110.03 89.31 75.44
CA ASP A 291 108.87 89.31 76.34
C ASP A 291 109.21 89.78 77.76
N LYS A 292 110.45 89.53 78.21
CA LYS A 292 110.97 89.98 79.51
C LYS A 292 110.95 91.51 79.69
N ILE A 293 111.08 92.26 78.59
CA ILE A 293 110.97 93.73 78.58
C ILE A 293 109.50 94.16 78.59
N LEU A 294 108.65 93.42 77.87
CA LEU A 294 107.23 93.72 77.71
C LEU A 294 106.44 93.62 79.05
N TYR A 295 106.82 92.67 79.91
CA TYR A 295 106.21 92.49 81.25
C TYR A 295 106.32 93.77 82.12
N GLN A 296 107.44 94.49 82.05
CA GLN A 296 107.65 95.72 82.83
C GLN A 296 106.76 96.88 82.35
N ALA A 297 106.37 96.89 81.07
CA ALA A 297 105.47 97.90 80.51
C ALA A 297 103.97 97.64 80.80
N GLN A 298 103.58 96.42 81.15
CA GLN A 298 102.17 96.07 81.40
C GLN A 298 101.69 96.47 82.82
N GLN A 299 102.59 96.55 83.81
CA GLN A 299 102.23 96.80 85.21
C GLN A 299 101.69 98.23 85.46
N SER A 300 102.12 99.22 84.67
CA SER A 300 101.61 100.60 84.73
C SER A 300 100.22 100.76 84.12
N MET A 301 99.90 100.00 83.07
CA MET A 301 98.64 100.10 82.31
C MET A 301 97.42 99.48 83.04
N GLY A 302 97.62 98.75 84.14
CA GLY A 302 96.54 98.10 84.88
C GLY A 302 95.58 99.08 85.58
N LYS A 303 96.11 100.13 86.22
CA LYS A 303 95.36 100.99 87.15
C LYS A 303 94.29 101.87 86.48
N GLU A 304 94.46 102.18 85.20
CA GLU A 304 93.51 103.02 84.45
C GLU A 304 92.25 102.26 83.98
N LYS A 305 92.31 100.93 83.91
CA LYS A 305 91.27 100.12 83.22
C LYS A 305 90.04 99.81 84.06
N GLU A 306 90.15 99.81 85.39
CA GLU A 306 89.04 99.47 86.30
C GLU A 306 87.95 100.57 86.35
N SER A 307 88.28 101.80 85.93
CA SER A 307 87.32 102.91 85.85
C SER A 307 86.36 102.82 84.65
N ILE A 308 86.80 102.19 83.56
CA ILE A 308 86.10 102.24 82.26
C ILE A 308 85.03 101.14 82.14
N THR A 309 85.20 100.00 82.82
CA THR A 309 84.30 98.84 82.72
C THR A 309 82.90 99.05 83.33
N LEU A 310 82.76 99.98 84.28
CA LEU A 310 81.51 100.19 85.01
C LEU A 310 80.46 100.98 84.19
N ASN A 311 80.91 101.87 83.28
CA ASN A 311 80.02 102.72 82.48
C ASN A 311 79.48 102.04 81.21
N THR A 312 80.14 101.02 80.67
CA THR A 312 79.74 100.39 79.40
C THR A 312 78.50 99.49 79.51
N MET A 313 78.27 98.85 80.67
CA MET A 313 77.16 97.89 80.86
C MET A 313 75.76 98.53 80.76
N SER A 314 75.63 99.84 81.00
CA SER A 314 74.34 100.55 80.91
C SER A 314 73.82 100.68 79.46
N ILE A 315 74.73 100.78 78.48
CA ILE A 315 74.41 101.18 77.10
C ILE A 315 73.83 100.02 76.26
N GLU A 316 74.13 98.77 76.61
CA GLU A 316 73.71 97.61 75.80
C GLU A 316 72.24 97.19 75.99
N SER A 317 71.60 97.61 77.07
CA SER A 317 70.20 97.29 77.35
C SER A 317 69.25 97.92 76.31
N ILE A 318 69.40 99.23 76.07
CA ILE A 318 68.49 100.02 75.21
C ILE A 318 68.57 99.56 73.74
N LYS A 319 69.74 99.11 73.27
CA LYS A 319 69.94 98.62 71.89
C LYS A 319 69.09 97.40 71.54
N LYS A 320 68.66 96.59 72.53
CA LYS A 320 67.88 95.35 72.29
C LYS A 320 66.39 95.58 72.02
N GLN A 321 65.85 96.76 72.32
CA GLN A 321 64.43 97.07 72.08
C GLN A 321 64.18 97.52 70.62
N ILE A 322 65.12 98.27 70.04
CA ILE A 322 64.98 98.90 68.72
C ILE A 322 64.94 97.87 67.58
N THR A 323 65.62 96.73 67.72
CA THR A 323 65.72 95.67 66.69
C THR A 323 64.50 94.76 66.60
N LYS A 324 63.44 95.02 67.37
CA LYS A 324 62.18 94.28 67.36
C LYS A 324 61.16 94.88 66.39
N GLU A 325 60.97 96.19 66.44
CA GLU A 325 60.00 96.95 65.61
C GLU A 325 60.28 96.80 64.11
N THR A 326 61.55 96.93 63.71
CA THR A 326 61.94 96.88 62.28
C THR A 326 61.51 95.58 61.59
N LYS A 327 61.53 94.45 62.33
CA LYS A 327 61.14 93.12 61.83
C LYS A 327 59.63 92.87 61.75
N GLN A 328 58.80 93.80 62.21
CA GLN A 328 57.36 93.78 61.95
C GLN A 328 56.99 94.57 60.69
N ASN A 329 57.71 95.66 60.38
CA ASN A 329 57.42 96.51 59.22
C ASN A 329 57.60 95.76 57.88
N GLU A 330 58.73 95.05 57.72
CA GLU A 330 59.07 94.29 56.49
C GLU A 330 58.04 93.19 56.13
N LYS A 331 57.30 92.69 57.13
CA LYS A 331 56.29 91.64 56.95
C LYS A 331 54.95 92.17 56.40
N LEU A 332 54.67 93.46 56.57
CA LEU A 332 53.44 94.08 56.06
C LEU A 332 53.57 94.46 54.58
N GLU A 333 54.71 95.05 54.20
CA GLU A 333 54.96 95.47 52.82
C GLU A 333 55.02 94.27 51.84
N SER A 334 55.59 93.14 52.29
CA SER A 334 55.67 91.89 51.52
C SER A 334 54.32 91.16 51.38
N PHE A 335 53.37 91.38 52.29
CA PHE A 335 52.00 90.86 52.20
C PHE A 335 51.16 91.68 51.20
N LYS A 336 51.26 93.01 51.28
CA LYS A 336 50.62 93.99 50.39
C LYS A 336 50.95 93.77 48.91
N SER A 337 52.21 93.48 48.58
CA SER A 337 52.64 93.20 47.20
C SER A 337 52.03 91.91 46.61
N ARG A 338 51.75 90.90 47.47
CA ARG A 338 51.19 89.61 47.04
C ARG A 338 49.71 89.74 46.66
N LEU A 339 48.92 90.41 47.52
CA LEU A 339 47.49 90.66 47.28
C LEU A 339 47.20 91.40 45.96
N LEU A 340 48.10 92.29 45.52
CA LEU A 340 47.97 93.00 44.25
C LEU A 340 48.13 92.06 43.03
N ALA A 341 48.99 91.05 43.12
CA ALA A 341 49.15 90.05 42.06
C ALA A 341 47.93 89.12 41.96
N ASP A 342 47.42 88.65 43.10
CA ASP A 342 46.27 87.76 43.18
C ASP A 342 44.99 88.44 42.63
N CYS A 343 44.79 89.72 42.97
CA CYS A 343 43.68 90.53 42.46
C CYS A 343 43.76 90.72 40.93
N GLY A 344 44.98 90.86 40.37
CA GLY A 344 45.20 90.93 38.92
C GLY A 344 44.92 89.62 38.17
N ASN A 345 45.09 88.47 38.82
CA ASN A 345 44.79 87.16 38.24
C ASN A 345 43.29 86.85 38.25
N LEU A 346 42.61 87.07 39.38
CA LEU A 346 41.15 86.95 39.51
C LEU A 346 40.40 87.75 38.44
N LYS A 347 40.87 88.98 38.14
CA LYS A 347 40.24 89.86 37.14
C LYS A 347 40.28 89.30 35.71
N ARG A 348 41.33 88.57 35.33
CA ARG A 348 41.42 87.90 34.01
C ARG A 348 40.52 86.67 33.92
N GLU A 349 40.40 85.91 35.02
CA GLU A 349 39.58 84.70 35.02
C GLU A 349 38.08 85.01 34.98
N CYS A 350 37.64 86.10 35.64
CA CYS A 350 36.28 86.64 35.47
C CYS A 350 35.98 87.07 34.03
N GLN A 351 36.98 87.53 33.27
CA GLN A 351 36.80 88.02 31.90
C GLN A 351 36.56 86.86 30.92
N LYS A 352 37.31 85.76 31.04
CA LYS A 352 37.05 84.50 30.31
C LYS A 352 35.65 83.93 30.60
N GLN A 353 35.22 83.96 31.86
CA GLN A 353 33.91 83.47 32.29
C GLN A 353 32.75 84.31 31.71
N ALA A 354 32.96 85.59 31.40
CA ALA A 354 31.98 86.41 30.71
C ALA A 354 31.85 86.04 29.21
N GLU A 355 32.98 85.74 28.55
CA GLU A 355 33.02 85.34 27.14
C GLU A 355 32.35 83.97 26.92
N THR A 356 32.56 83.01 27.82
CA THR A 356 31.88 81.69 27.74
C THR A 356 30.38 81.78 28.00
N LEU A 357 29.93 82.64 28.91
CA LEU A 357 28.50 82.90 29.12
C LEU A 357 27.83 83.50 27.88
N LEU A 358 28.49 84.45 27.20
CA LEU A 358 28.00 85.03 25.95
C LEU A 358 27.87 83.97 24.83
N GLY A 359 28.84 83.07 24.71
CA GLY A 359 28.78 81.95 23.75
C GLY A 359 27.72 80.88 24.07
N LEU A 360 27.28 80.78 25.34
CA LEU A 360 26.17 79.92 25.75
C LEU A 360 24.79 80.59 25.54
N GLN A 361 24.72 81.92 25.71
CA GLN A 361 23.50 82.71 25.47
C GLN A 361 23.00 82.54 24.02
N VAL A 362 23.89 82.70 23.03
CA VAL A 362 23.54 82.56 21.59
C VAL A 362 22.96 81.17 21.28
N LYS A 363 23.53 80.11 21.86
CA LYS A 363 23.05 78.73 21.67
C LYS A 363 21.70 78.46 22.34
N LEU A 364 21.35 79.23 23.38
CA LEU A 364 20.04 79.16 24.02
C LEU A 364 18.96 79.82 23.13
N ASP A 365 19.31 80.86 22.40
CA ASP A 365 18.41 81.61 21.51
C ASP A 365 18.10 80.86 20.19
N GLU A 366 18.92 79.88 19.80
CA GLU A 366 18.71 79.02 18.61
C GLU A 366 17.69 77.87 18.85
N LEU A 367 17.61 77.34 20.08
CA LEU A 367 16.75 76.20 20.43
C LEU A 367 15.24 76.41 20.15
N PRO A 368 14.64 77.60 20.40
CA PRO A 368 13.23 77.87 20.08
C PRO A 368 12.89 77.81 18.60
N LEU A 369 13.87 77.98 17.70
CA LEU A 369 13.66 77.85 16.25
C LEU A 369 13.62 76.38 15.83
N TRP A 370 14.56 75.58 16.33
CA TRP A 370 14.58 74.12 16.13
C TRP A 370 13.32 73.45 16.71
N LEU A 371 12.87 73.87 17.88
CA LEU A 371 11.68 73.30 18.52
C LEU A 371 10.42 73.59 17.69
N LYS A 372 10.26 74.82 17.17
CA LYS A 372 9.17 75.19 16.26
C LYS A 372 9.21 74.51 14.89
N GLN A 373 10.38 74.00 14.46
CA GLN A 373 10.48 73.21 13.24
C GLN A 373 10.00 71.77 13.52
N ASN A 374 10.55 71.12 14.54
CA ASN A 374 10.11 69.80 15.00
C ASN A 374 8.59 69.75 15.32
N GLU A 375 8.01 70.80 15.90
CA GLU A 375 6.56 70.87 16.16
C GLU A 375 5.72 70.83 14.86
N LYS A 376 6.17 71.45 13.76
CA LYS A 376 5.47 71.36 12.47
C LYS A 376 5.59 69.98 11.87
N ASP A 377 6.82 69.44 11.85
CA ASP A 377 7.12 68.15 11.26
C ASP A 377 6.35 67.03 12.01
N LEU A 378 6.21 67.16 13.33
CA LEU A 378 5.35 66.32 14.17
C LEU A 378 3.85 66.45 13.84
N ILE A 379 3.34 67.67 13.57
CA ILE A 379 1.94 67.90 13.18
C ILE A 379 1.66 67.31 11.77
N GLU A 380 2.60 67.41 10.85
CA GLU A 380 2.50 66.86 9.49
C GLU A 380 2.49 65.32 9.54
N ALA A 381 3.44 64.71 10.23
CA ALA A 381 3.49 63.26 10.44
C ALA A 381 2.23 62.71 11.15
N ASN A 382 1.67 63.43 12.13
CA ASN A 382 0.41 63.05 12.76
C ASN A 382 -0.78 63.10 11.77
N ARG A 383 -0.83 64.10 10.87
CA ARG A 383 -1.86 64.17 9.83
C ARG A 383 -1.78 62.99 8.88
N GLU A 384 -0.58 62.67 8.37
CA GLU A 384 -0.37 61.49 7.52
C GLU A 384 -0.76 60.19 8.24
N GLY A 385 -0.37 60.03 9.51
CA GLY A 385 -0.78 58.91 10.35
C GLY A 385 -2.30 58.77 10.46
N THR A 386 -3.02 59.86 10.75
CA THR A 386 -4.50 59.83 10.82
C THR A 386 -5.14 59.52 9.47
N ASN A 387 -4.61 60.02 8.36
CA ASN A 387 -5.11 59.71 7.02
C ASN A 387 -4.97 58.21 6.73
N LEU A 388 -3.78 57.64 6.92
CA LEU A 388 -3.50 56.22 6.74
C LEU A 388 -4.39 55.35 7.65
N GLU A 389 -4.63 55.76 8.90
CA GLU A 389 -5.54 55.03 9.79
C GLU A 389 -6.98 55.01 9.28
N THR A 390 -7.48 56.13 8.71
CA THR A 390 -8.81 56.14 8.09
C THR A 390 -8.90 55.26 6.83
N GLU A 391 -7.82 55.17 6.04
CA GLU A 391 -7.77 54.27 4.89
C GLU A 391 -7.75 52.79 5.32
N ILE A 392 -6.96 52.44 6.36
CA ILE A 392 -6.92 51.10 6.95
C ILE A 392 -8.32 50.70 7.43
N ARG A 393 -8.98 51.55 8.23
CA ARG A 393 -10.36 51.31 8.72
C ARG A 393 -11.36 51.15 7.56
N ARG A 394 -11.21 51.94 6.48
CA ARG A 394 -12.03 51.84 5.27
C ARG A 394 -11.79 50.54 4.48
N MET A 395 -10.57 50.02 4.49
CA MET A 395 -10.22 48.75 3.84
C MET A 395 -10.65 47.54 4.68
N GLN A 396 -10.53 47.60 6.01
CA GLN A 396 -11.10 46.62 6.93
C GLN A 396 -12.62 46.47 6.71
N TRP A 397 -13.38 47.57 6.74
CA TRP A 397 -14.83 47.55 6.49
C TRP A 397 -15.22 46.97 5.12
N LYS A 398 -14.42 47.20 4.06
CA LYS A 398 -14.62 46.55 2.76
C LYS A 398 -14.40 45.03 2.86
N SER A 399 -13.35 44.61 3.58
CA SER A 399 -13.02 43.21 3.80
C SER A 399 -14.13 42.48 4.55
N ASP A 400 -14.58 43.03 5.68
CA ASP A 400 -15.67 42.47 6.51
C ASP A 400 -16.96 42.33 5.69
N LYS A 401 -17.27 43.33 4.84
CA LYS A 401 -18.42 43.31 3.93
C LYS A 401 -18.30 42.27 2.82
N LEU A 402 -17.09 41.87 2.43
CA LEU A 402 -16.85 40.76 1.51
C LEU A 402 -16.94 39.41 2.24
N TYR A 403 -16.42 39.28 3.46
CA TYR A 403 -16.57 38.08 4.29
C TYR A 403 -18.04 37.81 4.63
N ALA A 404 -18.82 38.82 5.00
CA ALA A 404 -20.27 38.69 5.24
C ALA A 404 -21.00 38.15 4.00
N LYS A 405 -20.63 38.60 2.79
CA LYS A 405 -21.14 38.07 1.53
C LYS A 405 -20.68 36.63 1.25
N LYS A 406 -19.41 36.29 1.55
CA LYS A 406 -18.91 34.90 1.46
C LYS A 406 -19.77 33.98 2.33
N TYR A 407 -19.98 34.33 3.60
CA TYR A 407 -20.75 33.50 4.52
C TYR A 407 -22.22 33.35 4.10
N GLN A 408 -22.88 34.41 3.62
CA GLN A 408 -24.24 34.29 3.07
C GLN A 408 -24.29 33.37 1.84
N MET A 409 -23.26 33.39 0.97
CA MET A 409 -23.18 32.50 -0.19
C MET A 409 -22.89 31.05 0.22
N GLU A 410 -21.99 30.81 1.18
CA GLU A 410 -21.71 29.48 1.74
C GLU A 410 -22.95 28.91 2.44
N GLU A 411 -23.72 29.72 3.18
CA GLU A 411 -24.96 29.31 3.85
C GLU A 411 -26.08 28.98 2.85
N ASN A 412 -26.22 29.77 1.78
CA ASN A 412 -27.18 29.49 0.71
C ASN A 412 -26.80 28.22 -0.08
N MET A 413 -25.50 27.99 -0.32
CA MET A 413 -25.01 26.75 -0.93
C MET A 413 -25.24 25.54 -0.02
N LEU A 414 -25.08 25.68 1.30
CA LEU A 414 -25.39 24.64 2.27
C LEU A 414 -26.89 24.32 2.33
N LYS A 415 -27.78 25.32 2.21
CA LYS A 415 -29.24 25.11 2.11
C LYS A 415 -29.60 24.36 0.83
N LEU A 416 -29.12 24.82 -0.33
CA LEU A 416 -29.31 24.14 -1.61
C LEU A 416 -28.80 22.69 -1.60
N ALA A 417 -27.65 22.44 -0.98
CA ALA A 417 -27.16 21.08 -0.77
C ALA A 417 -28.09 20.30 0.16
N GLN A 418 -28.49 20.86 1.31
CA GLN A 418 -29.37 20.21 2.28
C GLN A 418 -30.72 19.82 1.65
N ASP A 419 -31.33 20.70 0.85
CA ASP A 419 -32.58 20.43 0.13
C ASP A 419 -32.42 19.30 -0.91
N GLN A 420 -31.29 19.25 -1.60
CA GLN A 420 -30.95 18.17 -2.55
C GLN A 420 -30.55 16.84 -1.86
N LEU A 421 -30.23 16.86 -0.55
CA LEU A 421 -29.79 15.68 0.20
C LEU A 421 -30.95 14.99 0.97
N ILE A 422 -32.16 15.55 1.03
CA ILE A 422 -33.26 14.98 1.85
C ILE A 422 -33.74 13.59 1.39
N THR A 423 -33.46 13.17 0.16
CA THR A 423 -34.07 11.98 -0.48
C THR A 423 -33.30 10.65 -0.37
N ASP A 424 -32.07 10.61 0.15
CA ASP A 424 -31.24 9.38 0.14
C ASP A 424 -30.42 9.19 1.44
N LYS A 425 -30.22 7.93 1.85
CA LYS A 425 -29.37 7.55 3.00
C LYS A 425 -27.88 7.78 2.72
N ALA A 426 -27.44 7.67 1.46
CA ALA A 426 -26.06 8.01 1.07
C ALA A 426 -25.75 9.51 1.28
N SER A 427 -26.79 10.36 1.27
CA SER A 427 -26.69 11.80 1.51
C SER A 427 -26.16 12.11 2.91
N GLN A 428 -26.63 11.37 3.93
CA GLN A 428 -26.35 11.65 5.34
C GLN A 428 -24.89 11.34 5.69
N TYR A 429 -24.32 10.31 5.07
CA TYR A 429 -22.90 9.98 5.19
C TYR A 429 -22.03 11.03 4.46
N ARG A 430 -22.43 11.48 3.27
CA ARG A 430 -21.77 12.61 2.57
C ARG A 430 -21.85 13.91 3.38
N LEU A 431 -22.97 14.18 4.05
CA LEU A 431 -23.15 15.34 4.95
C LEU A 431 -22.23 15.25 6.18
N LYS A 432 -22.03 14.05 6.73
CA LYS A 432 -21.05 13.83 7.80
C LYS A 432 -19.63 14.11 7.32
N LEU A 433 -19.20 13.51 6.22
CA LEU A 433 -17.88 13.76 5.61
C LEU A 433 -17.68 15.23 5.26
N LEU A 434 -18.71 15.93 4.77
CA LEU A 434 -18.65 17.36 4.48
C LEU A 434 -18.45 18.21 5.74
N ARG A 435 -19.07 17.85 6.88
CA ARG A 435 -18.81 18.51 8.17
C ARG A 435 -17.40 18.24 8.68
N GLU A 436 -16.93 17.00 8.62
CA GLU A 436 -15.56 16.63 9.03
C GLU A 436 -14.51 17.35 8.16
N ALA A 437 -14.78 17.49 6.85
CA ALA A 437 -13.98 18.31 5.93
C ALA A 437 -14.08 19.82 6.23
N GLN A 438 -15.25 20.33 6.67
CA GLN A 438 -15.44 21.73 7.02
C GLN A 438 -14.80 22.09 8.39
N GLU A 439 -14.82 21.18 9.36
CA GLU A 439 -14.15 21.34 10.66
C GLU A 439 -12.64 21.29 10.50
N THR A 440 -12.10 20.35 9.71
CA THR A 440 -10.67 20.33 9.37
C THR A 440 -10.26 21.56 8.56
N ARG A 441 -11.07 22.02 7.59
CA ARG A 441 -10.83 23.29 6.86
C ARG A 441 -10.85 24.50 7.79
N ARG A 442 -11.75 24.56 8.77
CA ARG A 442 -11.77 25.64 9.78
C ARG A 442 -10.54 25.56 10.70
N GLY A 443 -10.10 24.36 11.07
CA GLY A 443 -8.86 24.15 11.81
C GLY A 443 -7.63 24.64 11.04
N THR A 444 -7.53 24.37 9.73
CA THR A 444 -6.43 24.88 8.90
C THR A 444 -6.55 26.36 8.57
N GLU A 445 -7.75 26.91 8.36
CA GLU A 445 -8.00 28.37 8.25
C GLU A 445 -7.55 29.10 9.53
N LEU A 446 -7.84 28.56 10.73
CA LEU A 446 -7.45 29.14 12.02
C LEU A 446 -5.95 29.00 12.29
N ASN A 447 -5.35 27.84 12.03
CA ASN A 447 -3.89 27.65 12.14
C ASN A 447 -3.13 28.57 11.16
N LEU A 448 -3.65 28.77 9.94
CA LEU A 448 -3.09 29.70 8.97
C LEU A 448 -3.17 31.15 9.44
N ALA A 449 -4.26 31.56 10.10
CA ALA A 449 -4.36 32.89 10.72
C ALA A 449 -3.35 33.07 11.86
N VAL A 450 -3.12 32.05 12.69
CA VAL A 450 -2.08 32.06 13.75
C VAL A 450 -0.68 32.19 13.15
N VAL A 451 -0.36 31.42 12.11
CA VAL A 451 0.93 31.50 11.40
C VAL A 451 1.10 32.87 10.71
N GLN A 452 0.03 33.46 10.17
CA GLN A 452 0.06 34.83 9.61
C GLN A 452 0.28 35.91 10.67
N SER A 453 -0.24 35.74 11.89
CA SER A 453 0.11 36.61 13.02
C SER A 453 1.59 36.49 13.37
N GLN A 454 2.09 35.27 13.59
CA GLN A 454 3.49 35.01 13.92
C GLN A 454 4.46 35.51 12.83
N LEU A 455 4.06 35.42 11.56
CA LEU A 455 4.81 36.00 10.44
C LEU A 455 4.78 37.54 10.47
N SER A 456 3.67 38.16 10.87
CA SER A 456 3.57 39.62 11.04
C SER A 456 4.43 40.12 12.20
N ASP A 457 4.43 39.40 13.33
CA ASP A 457 5.25 39.72 14.51
C ASP A 457 6.75 39.59 14.21
N THR A 458 7.17 38.50 13.54
CA THR A 458 8.57 38.32 13.12
C THR A 458 9.00 39.32 12.05
N LEU A 459 8.13 39.70 11.10
CA LEU A 459 8.41 40.78 10.15
C LEU A 459 8.58 42.13 10.86
N LEU A 460 7.72 42.46 11.82
CA LEU A 460 7.82 43.67 12.64
C LEU A 460 9.17 43.73 13.37
N ASP A 461 9.61 42.63 13.96
CA ASP A 461 10.91 42.55 14.63
C ASP A 461 12.09 42.63 13.64
N THR A 462 12.02 42.01 12.45
CA THR A 462 13.06 42.22 11.44
C THR A 462 13.17 43.67 10.98
N GLU A 463 12.05 44.40 10.84
CA GLU A 463 12.05 45.82 10.53
C GLU A 463 12.56 46.69 11.69
N ARG A 464 12.27 46.32 12.95
CA ARG A 464 12.87 46.95 14.14
C ARG A 464 14.39 46.78 14.15
N TYR A 465 14.90 45.57 13.92
CA TYR A 465 16.35 45.33 13.82
C TYR A 465 16.98 46.05 12.63
N ARG A 466 16.30 46.11 11.46
CA ARG A 466 16.74 46.89 10.30
C ARG A 466 16.84 48.38 10.63
N GLY A 467 15.86 48.93 11.34
CA GLY A 467 15.89 50.32 11.83
C GLY A 467 17.00 50.61 12.84
N ILE A 468 17.34 49.64 13.70
CA ILE A 468 18.49 49.74 14.62
C ILE A 468 19.82 49.70 13.85
N LEU A 469 19.95 48.81 12.86
CA LEU A 469 21.15 48.72 12.02
C LEU A 469 21.39 49.99 11.18
N VAL A 470 20.33 50.60 10.63
CA VAL A 470 20.44 51.89 9.92
C VAL A 470 20.96 52.99 10.86
N LYS A 471 20.47 53.06 12.10
CA LYS A 471 20.97 54.03 13.09
C LYS A 471 22.42 53.77 13.49
N LEU A 472 22.80 52.52 13.76
CA LEU A 472 24.18 52.17 14.09
C LEU A 472 25.16 52.47 12.94
N ASN A 473 24.73 52.34 11.67
CA ASN A 473 25.53 52.77 10.53
C ASN A 473 25.66 54.30 10.45
N GLN A 474 24.61 55.05 10.76
CA GLN A 474 24.66 56.52 10.83
C GLN A 474 25.57 57.01 11.98
N ASP A 475 25.46 56.37 13.15
CA ASP A 475 26.35 56.63 14.30
C ASP A 475 27.82 56.32 13.95
N ASN A 476 28.09 55.22 13.26
CA ASN A 476 29.44 54.88 12.76
C ASN A 476 29.95 55.90 11.73
N GLU A 477 29.15 56.26 10.73
CA GLU A 477 29.52 57.29 9.75
C GLU A 477 29.84 58.63 10.42
N GLU A 478 29.09 59.01 11.47
CA GLU A 478 29.41 60.19 12.28
C GLU A 478 30.71 60.03 13.08
N LEU A 479 30.99 58.85 13.62
CA LEU A 479 32.22 58.55 14.34
C LEU A 479 33.44 58.54 13.40
N GLU A 480 33.32 58.03 12.18
CA GLU A 480 34.36 58.09 11.14
C GLU A 480 34.65 59.54 10.72
N LYS A 481 33.60 60.36 10.51
CA LYS A 481 33.75 61.80 10.22
C LYS A 481 34.42 62.55 11.38
N LYS A 482 34.08 62.19 12.63
CA LYS A 482 34.73 62.74 13.84
C LYS A 482 36.19 62.29 13.94
N LEU A 483 36.49 61.01 13.67
CA LEU A 483 37.84 60.47 13.68
C LEU A 483 38.74 61.18 12.65
N HIS A 484 38.32 61.28 11.38
CA HIS A 484 39.06 62.05 10.37
C HIS A 484 39.27 63.52 10.75
N SER A 485 38.31 64.16 11.43
CA SER A 485 38.52 65.53 11.93
C SER A 485 39.56 65.60 13.06
N VAL A 486 39.69 64.56 13.88
CA VAL A 486 40.72 64.48 14.93
C VAL A 486 42.09 64.14 14.34
N ASP A 487 42.15 63.21 13.39
CA ASP A 487 43.38 62.85 12.67
C ASP A 487 43.95 64.09 11.94
N HIS A 488 43.12 64.84 11.23
CA HIS A 488 43.56 66.06 10.55
C HIS A 488 44.01 67.16 11.52
N ASN A 489 43.35 67.30 12.68
CA ASN A 489 43.83 68.21 13.73
C ASN A 489 45.18 67.74 14.33
N ALA A 490 45.44 66.42 14.40
CA ALA A 490 46.72 65.88 14.81
C ALA A 490 47.82 66.13 13.77
N GLU A 491 47.53 66.00 12.47
CA GLU A 491 48.46 66.40 11.38
C GLU A 491 48.86 67.88 11.50
N LEU A 492 47.89 68.77 11.75
CA LEU A 492 48.15 70.20 11.94
C LEU A 492 49.03 70.47 13.17
N ILE A 493 48.75 69.82 14.31
CA ILE A 493 49.57 69.96 15.52
C ILE A 493 51.00 69.43 15.29
N VAL A 494 51.17 68.31 14.58
CA VAL A 494 52.51 67.79 14.22
C VAL A 494 53.26 68.76 13.31
N ALA A 495 52.59 69.40 12.36
CA ALA A 495 53.18 70.44 11.52
C ALA A 495 53.59 71.69 12.34
N GLU A 496 52.77 72.12 13.31
CA GLU A 496 53.12 73.20 14.24
C GLU A 496 54.30 72.84 15.14
N MET A 497 54.37 71.61 15.66
CA MET A 497 55.52 71.14 16.44
C MET A 497 56.81 71.17 15.63
N HIS A 498 56.80 70.67 14.38
CA HIS A 498 57.97 70.70 13.50
C HIS A 498 58.38 72.14 13.12
N ALA A 499 57.43 73.08 13.07
CA ALA A 499 57.69 74.52 12.88
C ALA A 499 58.27 75.20 14.15
N LEU A 500 57.96 74.69 15.34
CA LEU A 500 58.55 75.14 16.61
C LEU A 500 59.95 74.56 16.84
N GLU A 501 60.17 73.28 16.52
CA GLU A 501 61.48 72.63 16.58
C GLU A 501 62.49 73.34 15.69
N THR A 502 62.14 73.63 14.44
CA THR A 502 63.01 74.40 13.51
C THR A 502 63.28 75.83 14.01
N GLN A 503 62.35 76.46 14.74
CA GLN A 503 62.61 77.75 15.42
C GLN A 503 63.54 77.63 16.63
N ILE A 504 63.45 76.54 17.41
CA ILE A 504 64.36 76.27 18.53
C ILE A 504 65.77 76.08 18.00
N ASP A 505 65.92 75.31 16.93
CA ASP A 505 67.17 74.99 16.25
C ASP A 505 67.87 76.26 15.73
N ILE A 506 67.12 77.20 15.15
CA ILE A 506 67.60 78.54 14.74
C ILE A 506 68.04 79.39 15.95
N LYS A 507 67.36 79.27 17.10
CA LYS A 507 67.70 80.01 18.33
C LYS A 507 68.94 79.44 19.01
N MET A 508 69.11 78.12 19.08
CA MET A 508 70.32 77.46 19.58
C MET A 508 71.54 77.88 18.76
N LYS A 509 71.46 77.76 17.43
CA LYS A 509 72.50 78.22 16.47
C LYS A 509 72.78 79.73 16.52
N LYS A 510 72.05 80.52 17.31
CA LYS A 510 72.29 81.94 17.61
C LYS A 510 72.90 82.14 19.00
N ILE A 511 72.54 81.30 19.99
CA ILE A 511 73.17 81.28 21.32
C ILE A 511 74.64 80.92 21.21
N ASP A 512 74.98 79.87 20.45
CA ASP A 512 76.37 79.39 20.29
C ASP A 512 77.32 80.52 19.81
N ARG A 513 76.86 81.31 18.84
CA ARG A 513 77.60 82.46 18.28
C ARG A 513 77.78 83.62 19.26
N LEU A 514 76.91 83.73 20.26
CA LEU A 514 77.02 84.73 21.33
C LEU A 514 77.94 84.23 22.45
N SER A 515 77.91 82.93 22.76
CA SER A 515 78.82 82.28 23.72
C SER A 515 80.28 82.43 23.29
N SER A 516 80.63 82.04 22.06
CA SER A 516 82.02 82.19 21.56
C SER A 516 82.51 83.64 21.57
N ARG A 517 81.60 84.61 21.40
CA ARG A 517 81.95 86.04 21.42
C ARG A 517 82.09 86.62 22.83
N LEU A 518 81.55 85.96 23.86
CA LEU A 518 81.85 86.26 25.26
C LEU A 518 83.22 85.70 25.67
N GLU A 519 83.60 84.53 25.16
CA GLU A 519 84.91 83.92 25.39
C GLU A 519 86.06 84.77 24.81
N GLU A 520 85.87 85.35 23.62
CA GLU A 520 86.82 86.32 23.03
C GLU A 520 87.02 87.56 23.92
N ILE A 521 85.95 88.08 24.54
CA ILE A 521 86.00 89.29 25.38
C ILE A 521 86.71 89.01 26.72
N ASN A 522 86.43 87.87 27.36
CA ASN A 522 87.10 87.48 28.61
C ASN A 522 88.62 87.33 28.46
N ARG A 523 89.11 86.95 27.27
CA ARG A 523 90.54 86.70 27.03
C ARG A 523 91.41 87.95 26.91
N MET A 524 90.84 89.14 27.04
CA MET A 524 91.52 90.45 26.91
C MET A 524 91.56 91.27 28.22
N GLY A 525 91.17 90.68 29.36
CA GLY A 525 90.79 91.44 30.57
C GLY A 525 91.67 91.35 31.81
N GLU A 526 92.76 90.57 31.84
CA GLU A 526 93.54 90.32 33.08
C GLU A 526 95.03 90.69 32.99
N GLU A 527 95.36 91.99 32.93
CA GLU A 527 96.64 92.51 33.43
C GLU A 527 96.44 93.79 34.27
N ALA A 528 97.41 94.04 35.17
CA ALA A 528 97.56 95.18 36.09
C ALA A 528 96.68 95.25 37.38
N ALA A 529 97.40 95.39 38.51
CA ALA A 529 96.98 95.88 39.83
C ALA A 529 95.86 95.15 40.63
N ASN A 530 96.25 94.49 41.74
CA ASN A 530 96.00 95.02 43.11
C ASN A 530 96.60 94.18 44.27
N SER A 531 96.60 94.77 45.47
CA SER A 531 97.38 94.39 46.67
C SER A 531 97.08 93.02 47.31
N VAL A 532 98.09 92.46 48.01
CA VAL A 532 98.05 91.19 48.75
C VAL A 532 97.02 91.17 49.88
N GLN A 533 96.77 92.31 50.56
CA GLN A 533 95.74 92.37 51.60
C GLN A 533 94.33 92.20 51.00
N THR A 534 94.09 92.80 49.82
CA THR A 534 92.84 92.61 49.07
C THR A 534 92.68 91.16 48.60
N LYS A 535 93.78 90.45 48.28
CA LYS A 535 93.72 89.01 47.97
C LYS A 535 93.23 88.17 49.16
N LYS A 536 93.67 88.46 50.39
CA LYS A 536 93.26 87.66 51.57
C LYS A 536 91.79 87.90 51.95
N ILE A 537 91.30 89.14 51.78
CA ILE A 537 89.86 89.46 51.88
C ILE A 537 89.09 88.76 50.75
N LYS A 538 89.49 88.91 49.48
CA LYS A 538 88.85 88.26 48.33
C LYS A 538 88.86 86.72 48.37
N ILE A 539 89.81 86.09 49.06
CA ILE A 539 89.80 84.64 49.29
C ILE A 539 88.71 84.25 50.31
N LEU A 540 88.51 85.03 51.37
CA LEU A 540 87.44 84.82 52.34
C LEU A 540 86.07 85.17 51.73
N GLU A 541 85.96 86.25 50.95
CA GLU A 541 84.76 86.59 50.18
C GLU A 541 84.42 85.52 49.15
N ARG A 542 85.40 84.98 48.41
CA ARG A 542 85.20 83.81 47.52
C ARG A 542 84.80 82.56 48.29
N GLY A 543 85.32 82.33 49.50
CA GLY A 543 84.90 81.22 50.36
C GLY A 543 83.46 81.35 50.85
N ILE A 544 83.03 82.58 51.19
CA ILE A 544 81.64 82.88 51.55
C ILE A 544 80.72 82.74 50.33
N LEU A 545 81.09 83.31 49.18
CA LEU A 545 80.33 83.17 47.93
C LEU A 545 80.23 81.72 47.47
N ALA A 546 81.28 80.91 47.63
CA ALA A 546 81.27 79.48 47.33
C ALA A 546 80.33 78.69 48.26
N THR A 547 80.31 78.99 49.57
CA THR A 547 79.36 78.34 50.50
C THR A 547 77.93 78.85 50.30
N GLU A 548 77.71 80.13 49.98
CA GLU A 548 76.40 80.66 49.55
C GLU A 548 75.92 80.06 48.21
N GLN A 549 76.83 79.70 47.32
CA GLN A 549 76.50 79.02 46.07
C GLN A 549 76.14 77.55 46.35
N GLN A 550 76.94 76.81 47.13
CA GLN A 550 76.62 75.46 47.58
C GLN A 550 75.28 75.40 48.34
N ILE A 551 74.97 76.41 49.18
CA ILE A 551 73.67 76.52 49.86
C ILE A 551 72.53 76.72 48.85
N ARG A 552 72.73 77.51 47.79
CA ARG A 552 71.74 77.68 46.71
C ARG A 552 71.55 76.42 45.87
N GLU A 553 72.63 75.72 45.56
CA GLU A 553 72.59 74.42 44.85
C GLU A 553 71.87 73.36 45.69
N LEU A 554 72.14 73.28 46.99
CA LEU A 554 71.42 72.41 47.94
C LEU A 554 69.95 72.81 48.11
N GLN A 555 69.61 74.10 48.08
CA GLN A 555 68.22 74.56 48.09
C GLN A 555 67.48 74.20 46.79
N GLN A 556 68.14 74.31 45.63
CA GLN A 556 67.57 73.87 44.35
C GLN A 556 67.38 72.35 44.31
N PHE A 557 68.35 71.58 44.80
CA PHE A 557 68.24 70.13 44.95
C PHE A 557 67.11 69.73 45.90
N TRP A 558 66.96 70.42 47.04
CA TRP A 558 65.85 70.20 47.97
C TRP A 558 64.48 70.53 47.34
N LEU A 559 64.36 71.62 46.58
CA LEU A 559 63.15 71.96 45.84
C LEU A 559 62.84 70.94 44.73
N MET A 560 63.86 70.43 44.02
CA MET A 560 63.71 69.35 43.04
C MET A 560 63.18 68.07 43.71
N MET A 561 63.77 67.67 44.84
CA MET A 561 63.33 66.51 45.61
C MET A 561 61.92 66.69 46.20
N GLN A 562 61.57 67.91 46.66
CA GLN A 562 60.22 68.23 47.13
C GLN A 562 59.20 68.14 45.99
N ASN A 563 59.51 68.70 44.82
CA ASN A 563 58.66 68.63 43.64
C ASN A 563 58.48 67.18 43.17
N HIS A 564 59.57 66.40 43.10
CA HIS A 564 59.53 64.98 42.78
C HIS A 564 58.66 64.19 43.78
N TYR A 565 58.77 64.47 45.08
CA TYR A 565 57.91 63.85 46.11
C TYR A 565 56.43 64.22 45.96
N VAL A 566 56.12 65.48 45.63
CA VAL A 566 54.74 65.91 45.34
C VAL A 566 54.20 65.18 44.11
N ASN A 567 54.96 65.10 43.02
CA ASN A 567 54.56 64.40 41.80
C ASN A 567 54.39 62.89 42.03
N LEU A 568 55.21 62.26 42.88
CA LEU A 568 55.03 60.87 43.31
C LEU A 568 53.77 60.70 44.17
N SER A 569 53.46 61.65 45.05
CA SER A 569 52.25 61.64 45.88
C SER A 569 50.98 61.79 45.02
N GLU A 570 51.01 62.66 44.01
CA GLU A 570 49.93 62.83 43.04
C GLU A 570 49.76 61.58 42.16
N LYS A 571 50.85 61.02 41.61
CA LYS A 571 50.82 59.74 40.89
C LYS A 571 50.24 58.61 41.74
N ARG A 572 50.66 58.50 43.00
CA ARG A 572 50.10 57.54 43.97
C ARG A 572 48.60 57.77 44.18
N ASN A 573 48.16 59.02 44.28
CA ASN A 573 46.74 59.34 44.47
C ASN A 573 45.91 58.98 43.23
N ASN A 574 46.41 59.26 42.03
CA ASN A 574 45.77 58.91 40.77
C ASN A 574 45.68 57.38 40.58
N GLN A 575 46.76 56.65 40.86
CA GLN A 575 46.72 55.18 40.90
C GLN A 575 45.69 54.66 41.92
N LEU A 576 45.51 55.35 43.06
CA LEU A 576 44.53 54.97 44.07
C LEU A 576 43.08 55.22 43.60
N THR A 577 42.83 56.24 42.78
CA THR A 577 41.51 56.45 42.15
C THR A 577 41.26 55.46 41.01
N GLU A 578 42.26 55.12 40.19
CA GLU A 578 42.20 54.07 39.17
C GLU A 578 41.87 52.70 39.79
N ILE A 579 42.51 52.36 40.92
CA ILE A 579 42.20 51.15 41.71
C ILE A 579 40.75 51.17 42.21
N GLN A 580 40.23 52.33 42.64
CA GLN A 580 38.81 52.44 43.03
C GLN A 580 37.84 52.32 41.84
N VAL A 581 38.18 52.85 40.67
CA VAL A 581 37.37 52.74 39.45
C VAL A 581 37.34 51.31 38.94
N THR A 582 38.50 50.66 38.82
CA THR A 582 38.60 49.25 38.41
C THR A 582 37.93 48.30 39.40
N GLN A 583 38.00 48.56 40.72
CA GLN A 583 37.21 47.82 41.70
C GLN A 583 35.69 47.99 41.53
N LYS A 584 35.20 49.19 41.17
CA LYS A 584 33.78 49.42 40.87
C LYS A 584 33.36 48.67 39.59
N GLN A 585 34.16 48.77 38.53
CA GLN A 585 33.95 48.03 37.28
C GLN A 585 33.92 46.50 37.53
N LEU A 586 34.86 45.96 38.32
CA LEU A 586 34.90 44.55 38.67
C LEU A 586 33.65 44.09 39.44
N ARG A 587 33.10 44.91 40.35
CA ARG A 587 31.83 44.61 41.04
C ARG A 587 30.67 44.56 40.04
N ILE A 588 30.59 45.52 39.12
CA ILE A 588 29.55 45.58 38.08
C ILE A 588 29.66 44.36 37.15
N ILE A 589 30.87 43.97 36.74
CA ILE A 589 31.11 42.79 35.90
C ILE A 589 30.73 41.50 36.65
N LYS A 590 31.10 41.35 37.92
CA LYS A 590 30.67 40.19 38.74
C LYS A 590 29.15 40.12 38.92
N GLN A 591 28.48 41.26 39.10
CA GLN A 591 27.01 41.31 39.18
C GLN A 591 26.34 40.98 37.83
N LYS A 592 26.94 41.41 36.71
CA LYS A 592 26.48 41.04 35.36
C LYS A 592 26.68 39.54 35.08
N SER A 593 27.83 38.97 35.47
CA SER A 593 28.06 37.52 35.42
C SER A 593 26.97 36.79 36.18
N LEU A 594 26.82 37.06 37.49
CA LEU A 594 25.83 36.39 38.33
C LEU A 594 24.40 36.49 37.78
N LYS A 595 24.03 37.60 37.12
CA LYS A 595 22.74 37.69 36.42
C LYS A 595 22.68 36.75 35.21
N ILE A 596 23.71 36.75 34.35
CA ILE A 596 23.80 35.85 33.19
C ILE A 596 23.80 34.38 33.65
N ASP A 597 24.51 34.06 34.74
CA ASP A 597 24.58 32.71 35.32
C ASP A 597 23.18 32.25 35.80
N ILE A 598 22.44 33.12 36.52
CA ILE A 598 21.05 32.87 36.95
C ILE A 598 20.06 32.80 35.77
N ASP A 599 20.25 33.62 34.74
CA ASP A 599 19.36 33.61 33.57
C ASP A 599 19.66 32.40 32.65
N LEU A 600 20.91 31.91 32.62
CA LEU A 600 21.29 30.62 32.01
C LEU A 600 20.68 29.43 32.75
N GLU A 601 20.75 29.40 34.08
CA GLU A 601 20.20 28.31 34.91
C GLU A 601 18.69 28.12 34.63
N LYS A 602 17.93 29.21 34.52
CA LYS A 602 16.51 29.19 34.10
C LYS A 602 16.29 28.70 32.67
N GLN A 603 17.19 29.04 31.73
CA GLN A 603 17.09 28.52 30.37
C GLN A 603 17.39 27.02 30.35
N GLU A 604 18.32 26.54 31.16
CA GLU A 604 18.56 25.10 31.30
C GLU A 604 17.38 24.36 31.94
N GLU A 605 16.73 24.94 32.97
CA GLU A 605 15.49 24.38 33.53
C GLU A 605 14.39 24.32 32.46
N ALA A 606 14.17 25.40 31.71
CA ALA A 606 13.20 25.43 30.63
C ALA A 606 13.51 24.43 29.50
N THR A 607 14.78 24.19 29.15
CA THR A 607 15.13 23.13 28.19
C THR A 607 14.92 21.74 28.76
N LYS A 608 15.17 21.51 30.05
CA LYS A 608 14.89 20.21 30.71
C LYS A 608 13.38 19.93 30.77
N GLU A 609 12.56 20.95 31.00
CA GLU A 609 11.09 20.85 30.89
C GLU A 609 10.65 20.55 29.45
N LEU A 610 11.20 21.25 28.45
CA LEU A 610 10.89 20.99 27.03
C LEU A 610 11.35 19.60 26.56
N GLU A 611 12.51 19.11 27.02
CA GLU A 611 12.97 17.74 26.74
C GLU A 611 12.04 16.69 27.37
N HIS A 612 11.53 16.94 28.57
CA HIS A 612 10.55 16.07 29.22
C HIS A 612 9.21 16.05 28.46
N ASP A 613 8.70 17.22 28.07
CA ASP A 613 7.51 17.35 27.24
C ASP A 613 7.68 16.64 25.89
N ILE A 614 8.85 16.80 25.24
CA ILE A 614 9.18 16.08 24.00
C ILE A 614 9.15 14.56 24.21
N GLN A 615 9.67 14.03 25.33
CA GLN A 615 9.57 12.60 25.64
C GLN A 615 8.12 12.14 25.88
N ILE A 616 7.29 12.97 26.52
CA ILE A 616 5.85 12.72 26.68
C ILE A 616 5.14 12.70 25.30
N TYR A 617 5.47 13.64 24.40
CA TYR A 617 4.89 13.67 23.06
C TYR A 617 5.38 12.51 22.18
N LEU A 618 6.65 12.12 22.25
CA LEU A 618 7.20 10.96 21.54
C LEU A 618 6.52 9.66 21.97
N THR A 619 6.47 9.37 23.27
CA THR A 619 5.79 8.16 23.79
C THR A 619 4.29 8.17 23.50
N LYS A 620 3.64 9.34 23.48
CA LYS A 620 2.25 9.50 23.03
C LYS A 620 2.08 9.25 21.53
N VAL A 621 3.02 9.67 20.69
CA VAL A 621 3.03 9.38 19.25
C VAL A 621 3.29 7.90 18.99
N GLU A 622 4.20 7.24 19.70
CA GLU A 622 4.39 5.78 19.63
C GLU A 622 3.13 5.02 20.01
N LEU A 623 2.44 5.43 21.09
CA LEU A 623 1.21 4.82 21.54
C LEU A 623 0.04 5.07 20.57
N LEU A 624 0.00 6.22 19.90
CA LEU A 624 -0.94 6.50 18.81
C LEU A 624 -0.62 5.68 17.56
N ASN A 625 0.64 5.58 17.14
CA ASN A 625 1.09 4.76 16.03
C ASN A 625 0.77 3.28 16.27
N LYS A 626 0.98 2.78 17.49
CA LYS A 626 0.60 1.41 17.88
C LYS A 626 -0.92 1.20 17.82
N LYS A 627 -1.72 2.16 18.29
CA LYS A 627 -3.19 2.11 18.12
C LYS A 627 -3.59 2.14 16.64
N MET A 628 -2.93 2.94 15.81
CA MET A 628 -3.20 3.02 14.37
C MET A 628 -2.80 1.74 13.63
N CYS A 629 -1.70 1.10 14.02
CA CYS A 629 -1.26 -0.19 13.50
C CYS A 629 -2.25 -1.29 13.87
N ASN A 630 -2.66 -1.37 15.15
CA ASN A 630 -3.70 -2.31 15.60
C ASN A 630 -5.03 -2.06 14.88
N ALA A 631 -5.44 -0.81 14.69
CA ALA A 631 -6.69 -0.47 14.00
C ALA A 631 -6.65 -0.81 12.50
N ARG A 632 -5.49 -0.65 11.83
CA ARG A 632 -5.26 -1.16 10.48
C ARG A 632 -5.35 -2.67 10.44
N GLN A 633 -4.64 -3.38 11.32
CA GLN A 633 -4.71 -4.84 11.38
C GLN A 633 -6.13 -5.36 11.66
N GLN A 634 -6.93 -4.65 12.45
CA GLN A 634 -8.35 -4.97 12.62
C GLN A 634 -9.16 -4.71 11.35
N HIS A 635 -8.99 -3.57 10.68
CA HIS A 635 -9.62 -3.29 9.39
C HIS A 635 -9.23 -4.32 8.32
N ASP A 636 -7.94 -4.66 8.21
CA ASP A 636 -7.43 -5.64 7.26
C ASP A 636 -8.03 -7.03 7.53
N ASN A 637 -8.21 -7.41 8.81
CA ASN A 637 -8.91 -8.64 9.18
C ASN A 637 -10.40 -8.57 8.83
N GLU A 638 -11.11 -7.49 9.18
CA GLU A 638 -12.54 -7.28 8.89
C GLU A 638 -12.81 -7.23 7.37
N GLU A 639 -11.89 -6.67 6.58
CA GLU A 639 -11.96 -6.65 5.12
C GLU A 639 -11.72 -8.06 4.53
N ASN A 640 -10.74 -8.82 5.06
CA ASN A 640 -10.54 -10.21 4.66
C ASN A 640 -11.76 -11.09 5.03
N GLU A 641 -12.33 -10.94 6.23
CA GLU A 641 -13.55 -11.64 6.64
C GLU A 641 -14.71 -11.28 5.70
N CYS A 642 -14.91 -9.99 5.38
CA CYS A 642 -15.93 -9.54 4.43
C CYS A 642 -15.71 -10.10 3.00
N GLN A 643 -14.46 -10.21 2.54
CA GLN A 643 -14.15 -10.84 1.25
C GLN A 643 -14.42 -12.36 1.26
N MET A 644 -14.14 -13.04 2.38
CA MET A 644 -14.48 -14.48 2.53
C MET A 644 -15.99 -14.70 2.59
N GLU A 645 -16.74 -13.90 3.37
CA GLU A 645 -18.21 -13.95 3.38
C GLU A 645 -18.80 -13.67 1.98
N HIS A 646 -18.25 -12.69 1.25
CA HIS A 646 -18.68 -12.42 -0.12
C HIS A 646 -18.41 -13.60 -1.06
N ASN A 647 -17.22 -14.21 -0.99
CA ASN A 647 -16.89 -15.40 -1.78
C ASN A 647 -17.79 -16.60 -1.42
N GLU A 648 -18.09 -16.82 -0.13
CA GLU A 648 -19.05 -17.85 0.30
C GLU A 648 -20.46 -17.58 -0.24
N LEU A 649 -20.92 -16.33 -0.22
CA LEU A 649 -22.24 -15.95 -0.76
C LEU A 649 -22.30 -16.11 -2.29
N VAL A 650 -21.21 -15.83 -3.00
CA VAL A 650 -21.10 -16.05 -4.45
C VAL A 650 -21.04 -17.55 -4.80
N LEU A 651 -20.42 -18.39 -3.96
CA LEU A 651 -20.47 -19.84 -4.12
C LEU A 651 -21.87 -20.39 -3.86
N LYS A 652 -22.49 -20.02 -2.74
CA LYS A 652 -23.89 -20.40 -2.42
C LYS A 652 -24.88 -19.94 -3.49
N LEU A 653 -24.67 -18.75 -4.07
CA LEU A 653 -25.46 -18.27 -5.20
C LEU A 653 -25.32 -19.20 -6.41
N LYS A 654 -24.10 -19.60 -6.79
CA LYS A 654 -23.86 -20.54 -7.90
C LYS A 654 -24.40 -21.93 -7.64
N ASP A 655 -24.32 -22.41 -6.40
CA ASP A 655 -24.93 -23.67 -6.02
C ASP A 655 -26.47 -23.59 -6.15
N HIS A 656 -27.09 -22.46 -5.79
CA HIS A 656 -28.52 -22.23 -6.01
C HIS A 656 -28.87 -22.07 -7.50
N GLU A 657 -28.07 -21.35 -8.29
CA GLU A 657 -28.23 -21.23 -9.75
C GLU A 657 -28.16 -22.61 -10.43
N MET A 658 -27.20 -23.47 -10.03
CA MET A 658 -27.08 -24.83 -10.53
C MET A 658 -28.27 -25.72 -10.12
N ASN A 659 -28.77 -25.58 -8.89
CA ASN A 659 -29.96 -26.29 -8.45
C ASN A 659 -31.23 -25.82 -9.20
N VAL A 660 -31.31 -24.55 -9.60
CA VAL A 660 -32.39 -24.06 -10.47
C VAL A 660 -32.27 -24.66 -11.86
N LEU A 661 -31.07 -24.67 -12.47
CA LEU A 661 -30.85 -25.29 -13.79
C LEU A 661 -31.17 -26.80 -13.79
N ASN A 662 -30.86 -27.52 -12.70
CA ASN A 662 -31.24 -28.92 -12.54
C ASN A 662 -32.78 -29.08 -12.44
N MET A 663 -33.46 -28.22 -11.68
CA MET A 663 -34.92 -28.23 -11.57
C MET A 663 -35.62 -27.85 -12.89
N GLU A 664 -35.03 -26.94 -13.68
CA GLU A 664 -35.49 -26.60 -15.02
C GLU A 664 -35.34 -27.80 -15.97
N ALA A 665 -34.21 -28.54 -15.90
CA ALA A 665 -34.03 -29.78 -16.65
C ALA A 665 -34.99 -30.91 -16.21
N GLU A 666 -35.23 -31.10 -14.91
CA GLU A 666 -36.24 -32.04 -14.40
C GLU A 666 -37.66 -31.66 -14.87
N ILE A 667 -37.97 -30.37 -15.00
CA ILE A 667 -39.25 -29.88 -15.55
C ILE A 667 -39.34 -30.16 -17.05
N ASP A 668 -38.28 -29.94 -17.83
CA ASP A 668 -38.25 -30.25 -19.26
C ASP A 668 -38.35 -31.76 -19.53
N GLU A 669 -37.66 -32.61 -18.75
CA GLU A 669 -37.80 -34.08 -18.82
C GLU A 669 -39.23 -34.54 -18.50
N LEU A 670 -39.87 -33.97 -17.47
CA LEU A 670 -41.28 -34.23 -17.15
C LEU A 670 -42.25 -33.71 -18.22
N GLN A 671 -41.90 -32.61 -18.90
CA GLN A 671 -42.70 -32.07 -20.02
C GLN A 671 -42.65 -33.01 -21.23
N ASP A 672 -41.47 -33.53 -21.57
CA ASP A 672 -41.27 -34.54 -22.62
C ASP A 672 -41.98 -35.88 -22.28
N GLU A 673 -41.92 -36.34 -21.03
CA GLU A 673 -42.71 -37.50 -20.58
C GLU A 673 -44.22 -37.23 -20.75
N ILE A 674 -44.70 -36.06 -20.35
CA ILE A 674 -46.11 -35.67 -20.46
C ILE A 674 -46.56 -35.65 -21.94
N ASP A 675 -45.74 -35.15 -22.86
CA ASP A 675 -46.05 -35.15 -24.29
C ASP A 675 -45.99 -36.56 -24.90
N HIS A 676 -45.03 -37.39 -24.49
CA HIS A 676 -45.01 -38.82 -24.84
C HIS A 676 -46.28 -39.55 -24.37
N TYR A 677 -46.74 -39.30 -23.14
CA TYR A 677 -47.97 -39.87 -22.63
C TYR A 677 -49.23 -39.33 -23.34
N LYS A 678 -49.25 -38.07 -23.78
CA LYS A 678 -50.35 -37.54 -24.63
C LYS A 678 -50.44 -38.31 -25.95
N ASP A 679 -49.33 -38.50 -26.64
CA ASP A 679 -49.30 -39.24 -27.92
C ASP A 679 -49.69 -40.72 -27.73
N LEU A 680 -49.19 -41.38 -26.69
CA LEU A 680 -49.58 -42.75 -26.35
C LEU A 680 -51.09 -42.86 -26.06
N VAL A 681 -51.67 -41.87 -25.36
CA VAL A 681 -53.12 -41.80 -25.10
C VAL A 681 -53.91 -41.56 -26.39
N LEU A 682 -53.44 -40.68 -27.28
CA LEU A 682 -54.05 -40.44 -28.60
C LEU A 682 -54.05 -41.71 -29.47
N ASP A 683 -52.95 -42.45 -29.50
CA ASP A 683 -52.87 -43.72 -30.22
C ASP A 683 -53.77 -44.80 -29.61
N LYS A 684 -53.91 -44.85 -28.28
CA LYS A 684 -54.89 -45.75 -27.65
C LYS A 684 -56.34 -45.33 -27.92
N HIS A 685 -56.63 -44.04 -28.09
CA HIS A 685 -57.93 -43.56 -28.55
C HIS A 685 -58.20 -43.93 -30.03
N ARG A 686 -57.21 -43.78 -30.91
CA ARG A 686 -57.26 -44.25 -32.32
C ARG A 686 -57.49 -45.77 -32.38
N GLU A 687 -56.78 -46.55 -31.57
CA GLU A 687 -56.95 -48.00 -31.49
C GLU A 687 -58.36 -48.37 -31.02
N SER A 688 -58.84 -47.75 -29.94
CA SER A 688 -60.19 -47.95 -29.39
C SER A 688 -61.28 -47.65 -30.42
N LEU A 689 -61.18 -46.53 -31.14
CA LEU A 689 -62.11 -46.17 -32.22
C LEU A 689 -62.06 -47.19 -33.39
N SER A 690 -60.89 -47.77 -33.67
CA SER A 690 -60.76 -48.86 -34.64
C SER A 690 -61.47 -50.15 -34.18
N TRP A 691 -61.53 -50.39 -32.87
CA TRP A 691 -62.26 -51.54 -32.30
C TRP A 691 -63.76 -51.29 -32.23
N GLU A 692 -64.19 -50.05 -31.92
CA GLU A 692 -65.59 -49.66 -31.92
C GLU A 692 -66.20 -49.72 -33.34
N THR A 693 -65.48 -49.29 -34.38
CA THR A 693 -65.92 -49.41 -35.78
C THR A 693 -65.99 -50.86 -36.26
N LYS A 694 -65.01 -51.70 -35.91
CA LYS A 694 -65.08 -53.16 -36.14
C LYS A 694 -66.29 -53.78 -35.41
N TYR A 695 -66.56 -53.38 -34.16
CA TYR A 695 -67.69 -53.89 -33.39
C TYR A 695 -69.03 -53.52 -34.05
N LYS A 696 -69.22 -52.26 -34.47
CA LYS A 696 -70.44 -51.81 -35.16
C LYS A 696 -70.70 -52.59 -36.45
N LEU A 697 -69.67 -52.81 -37.26
CA LEU A 697 -69.76 -53.62 -38.49
C LEU A 697 -70.15 -55.10 -38.19
N ILE A 698 -69.66 -55.66 -37.08
CA ILE A 698 -70.04 -57.00 -36.61
C ILE A 698 -71.49 -57.02 -36.10
N GLU A 699 -71.95 -55.98 -35.40
CA GLU A 699 -73.34 -55.87 -34.96
C GLU A 699 -74.31 -55.72 -36.15
N GLU A 700 -73.97 -54.87 -37.13
CA GLU A 700 -74.74 -54.69 -38.36
C GLU A 700 -74.85 -55.99 -39.15
N THR A 701 -73.73 -56.69 -39.40
CA THR A 701 -73.76 -57.99 -40.10
C THR A 701 -74.49 -59.09 -39.31
N LEU A 702 -74.51 -59.02 -37.98
CA LEU A 702 -75.35 -59.87 -37.13
C LEU A 702 -76.85 -59.51 -37.20
N ARG A 703 -77.21 -58.25 -37.42
CA ARG A 703 -78.60 -57.82 -37.68
C ARG A 703 -79.06 -58.31 -39.06
N TRP A 704 -78.31 -58.02 -40.12
CA TRP A 704 -78.59 -58.52 -41.47
C TRP A 704 -78.85 -60.04 -41.51
N ARG A 705 -78.00 -60.84 -40.84
CA ARG A 705 -78.19 -62.29 -40.75
C ARG A 705 -79.48 -62.69 -40.02
N LYS A 706 -79.88 -61.97 -38.97
CA LYS A 706 -81.13 -62.24 -38.23
C LYS A 706 -82.36 -61.90 -39.08
N ASP A 707 -82.31 -60.79 -39.80
CA ASP A 707 -83.42 -60.33 -40.65
C ASP A 707 -83.63 -61.30 -41.84
N GLU A 708 -82.55 -61.75 -42.47
CA GLU A 708 -82.57 -62.77 -43.54
C GLU A 708 -83.11 -64.13 -43.05
N THR A 709 -82.85 -64.50 -41.78
CA THR A 709 -83.31 -65.77 -41.19
C THR A 709 -84.67 -65.70 -40.48
N SER A 710 -85.32 -64.53 -40.44
CA SER A 710 -86.67 -64.35 -39.92
C SER A 710 -87.72 -65.17 -40.68
N LEU A 711 -88.79 -65.59 -40.00
CA LEU A 711 -89.96 -66.21 -40.64
C LEU A 711 -90.66 -65.29 -41.65
N THR A 712 -90.45 -63.98 -41.55
CA THR A 712 -91.01 -62.96 -42.46
C THR A 712 -90.16 -62.74 -43.71
N SER A 713 -88.98 -63.36 -43.84
CA SER A 713 -88.14 -63.23 -45.03
C SER A 713 -88.63 -64.10 -46.19
N GLU A 714 -88.18 -63.79 -47.41
CA GLU A 714 -88.52 -64.56 -48.61
C GLU A 714 -88.11 -66.03 -48.48
N ILE A 715 -86.98 -66.30 -47.81
CA ILE A 715 -86.48 -67.65 -47.52
C ILE A 715 -87.42 -68.38 -46.53
N GLY A 716 -88.01 -67.67 -45.57
CA GLY A 716 -89.05 -68.20 -44.68
C GLY A 716 -90.30 -68.63 -45.47
N ASN A 717 -90.79 -67.75 -46.34
CA ASN A 717 -91.94 -68.01 -47.21
C ASN A 717 -91.71 -69.22 -48.13
N MET A 718 -90.56 -69.29 -48.82
CA MET A 718 -90.20 -70.42 -49.70
C MET A 718 -90.19 -71.76 -48.95
N LYS A 719 -89.67 -71.81 -47.72
CA LYS A 719 -89.64 -73.04 -46.91
C LYS A 719 -91.05 -73.55 -46.57
N SER A 720 -92.01 -72.64 -46.35
CA SER A 720 -93.41 -73.01 -46.06
C SER A 720 -94.08 -73.69 -47.26
N GLU A 721 -93.85 -73.22 -48.48
CA GLU A 721 -94.49 -73.76 -49.68
C GLU A 721 -93.87 -75.09 -50.13
N ILE A 722 -92.55 -75.26 -49.95
CA ILE A 722 -91.87 -76.56 -50.12
C ILE A 722 -92.47 -77.63 -49.20
N HIS A 723 -92.88 -77.28 -47.97
CA HIS A 723 -93.59 -78.20 -47.07
C HIS A 723 -94.99 -78.55 -47.61
N ARG A 724 -95.73 -77.55 -48.10
CA ARG A 724 -97.06 -77.72 -48.72
C ARG A 724 -97.03 -78.66 -49.93
N MET A 725 -96.00 -78.55 -50.78
CA MET A 725 -95.79 -79.46 -51.92
C MET A 725 -95.42 -80.90 -51.50
N LYS A 726 -94.58 -81.07 -50.47
CA LYS A 726 -94.17 -82.41 -49.96
C LYS A 726 -95.36 -83.24 -49.47
N ILE A 727 -96.38 -82.61 -48.89
CA ILE A 727 -97.60 -83.32 -48.43
C ILE A 727 -98.39 -83.87 -49.62
N ARG A 728 -98.58 -83.09 -50.71
CA ARG A 728 -99.25 -83.58 -51.93
C ARG A 728 -98.54 -84.80 -52.54
N PHE A 729 -97.21 -84.82 -52.54
CA PHE A 729 -96.41 -85.93 -53.05
C PHE A 729 -96.65 -87.26 -52.29
N GLN A 730 -96.76 -87.21 -50.95
CA GLN A 730 -96.97 -88.40 -50.13
C GLN A 730 -98.33 -89.09 -50.34
N HIS A 731 -99.37 -88.35 -50.72
CA HIS A 731 -100.68 -88.93 -51.06
C HIS A 731 -100.66 -89.68 -52.40
N LEU A 732 -99.83 -89.25 -53.35
CA LEU A 732 -99.69 -89.88 -54.67
C LEU A 732 -98.90 -91.20 -54.59
N ALA A 733 -97.84 -91.24 -53.79
CA ALA A 733 -96.99 -92.44 -53.63
C ALA A 733 -97.77 -93.69 -53.14
N ARG A 734 -98.65 -93.52 -52.15
CA ARG A 734 -99.41 -94.63 -51.53
C ARG A 734 -100.37 -95.36 -52.48
N ALA A 735 -100.80 -94.71 -53.56
CA ALA A 735 -101.63 -95.34 -54.59
C ALA A 735 -100.82 -96.21 -55.57
N GLN A 736 -99.54 -95.91 -55.76
CA GLN A 736 -98.65 -96.57 -56.71
C GLN A 736 -98.00 -97.84 -56.14
N GLU A 737 -97.73 -97.84 -54.84
CA GLU A 737 -97.02 -98.90 -54.11
C GLU A 737 -97.75 -100.26 -54.16
N LYS A 738 -99.10 -100.24 -54.09
CA LYS A 738 -99.96 -101.44 -54.09
C LYS A 738 -100.02 -102.19 -55.43
N LEU A 739 -99.47 -101.62 -56.51
CA LEU A 739 -99.36 -102.26 -57.84
C LEU A 739 -97.91 -102.68 -58.18
N ALA A 740 -96.96 -102.49 -57.24
CA ALA A 740 -95.56 -102.83 -57.44
C ALA A 740 -95.20 -104.22 -56.86
N GLN A 741 -95.80 -104.61 -55.74
CA GLN A 741 -95.41 -105.80 -54.97
C GLN A 741 -95.55 -107.11 -55.77
N ASP A 742 -96.66 -107.32 -56.48
CA ASP A 742 -96.90 -108.54 -57.26
C ASP A 742 -95.92 -108.75 -58.42
N LEU A 743 -95.25 -107.69 -58.88
CA LEU A 743 -94.24 -107.72 -59.95
C LEU A 743 -92.79 -107.85 -59.43
N GLN A 744 -92.55 -107.64 -58.14
CA GLN A 744 -91.20 -107.68 -57.56
C GLN A 744 -90.66 -109.10 -57.37
N HIS A 745 -91.52 -110.07 -57.06
CA HIS A 745 -91.10 -111.45 -56.77
C HIS A 745 -90.35 -112.16 -57.91
N GLY A 746 -90.61 -111.79 -59.17
CA GLY A 746 -89.91 -112.37 -60.33
C GLY A 746 -88.49 -111.83 -60.58
N VAL A 747 -88.15 -110.65 -60.04
CA VAL A 747 -86.86 -109.98 -60.30
C VAL A 747 -85.76 -110.44 -59.33
N ALA A 748 -86.11 -110.65 -58.06
CA ALA A 748 -85.18 -111.03 -57.01
C ALA A 748 -84.35 -112.29 -57.32
N HIS A 749 -84.91 -113.25 -58.09
CA HIS A 749 -84.21 -114.47 -58.46
C HIS A 749 -83.08 -114.24 -59.49
N ARG A 750 -83.15 -113.20 -60.32
CA ARG A 750 -82.11 -112.86 -61.32
C ARG A 750 -81.02 -111.97 -60.74
N GLU A 751 -81.37 -111.07 -59.83
CA GLU A 751 -80.43 -110.20 -59.11
C GLU A 751 -79.45 -111.01 -58.24
N HIS A 752 -79.95 -112.09 -57.63
CA HIS A 752 -79.16 -113.04 -56.84
C HIS A 752 -78.06 -113.78 -57.64
N ILE A 753 -78.19 -113.85 -58.98
CA ILE A 753 -77.18 -114.48 -59.87
C ILE A 753 -76.05 -113.48 -60.19
N TYR A 754 -76.36 -112.20 -60.35
CA TYR A 754 -75.36 -111.15 -60.59
C TYR A 754 -74.48 -110.91 -59.35
N ILE A 755 -75.09 -110.88 -58.16
CA ILE A 755 -74.38 -110.74 -56.88
C ILE A 755 -73.44 -111.93 -56.61
N ALA A 756 -73.83 -113.15 -57.01
CA ALA A 756 -72.97 -114.34 -56.90
C ALA A 756 -71.72 -114.28 -57.83
N ALA A 757 -71.77 -113.52 -58.93
CA ALA A 757 -70.66 -113.35 -59.85
C ALA A 757 -69.68 -112.24 -59.41
N SER A 758 -70.18 -111.12 -58.88
CA SER A 758 -69.34 -110.01 -58.41
C SER A 758 -68.60 -110.32 -57.11
N ALA A 759 -69.24 -111.04 -56.18
CA ALA A 759 -68.64 -111.43 -54.90
C ALA A 759 -67.37 -112.30 -55.05
N LYS A 760 -67.25 -113.04 -56.16
CA LYS A 760 -66.12 -113.97 -56.40
C LYS A 760 -64.84 -113.31 -56.92
N LYS A 761 -64.85 -112.00 -57.24
CA LYS A 761 -63.70 -111.28 -57.81
C LYS A 761 -63.02 -110.29 -56.87
N LEU A 762 -63.45 -110.24 -55.60
CA LEU A 762 -62.97 -109.29 -54.58
C LEU A 762 -62.27 -109.97 -53.37
N ALA A 763 -62.12 -111.30 -53.39
CA ALA A 763 -61.56 -112.08 -52.29
C ALA A 763 -60.02 -112.26 -52.33
N GLU A 764 -59.39 -112.20 -53.52
CA GLU A 764 -58.00 -112.65 -53.70
C GLU A 764 -56.93 -111.55 -53.56
N VAL A 765 -57.30 -110.26 -53.55
CA VAL A 765 -56.34 -109.13 -53.49
C VAL A 765 -55.99 -108.72 -52.04
N LYS A 766 -56.38 -109.53 -51.04
CA LYS A 766 -56.08 -109.27 -49.61
C LYS A 766 -54.77 -109.90 -49.10
N ALA A 767 -53.98 -110.51 -49.99
CA ALA A 767 -52.81 -111.34 -49.65
C ALA A 767 -51.43 -110.74 -50.02
N GLN A 768 -51.34 -109.46 -50.43
CA GLN A 768 -50.06 -108.78 -50.71
C GLN A 768 -49.83 -107.50 -49.88
N ARG A 769 -50.22 -107.53 -48.61
CA ARG A 769 -49.71 -106.58 -47.60
C ARG A 769 -48.73 -107.30 -46.66
N ILE A 770 -47.43 -107.09 -46.87
CA ILE A 770 -46.30 -107.04 -45.90
C ILE A 770 -44.98 -107.30 -46.66
N LYS A 771 -44.31 -106.21 -47.09
CA LYS A 771 -42.85 -106.00 -47.17
C LYS A 771 -42.57 -104.66 -47.87
N THR A 772 -41.50 -103.97 -47.45
CA THR A 772 -41.22 -102.54 -47.71
C THR A 772 -42.31 -101.58 -47.16
N GLY A 773 -42.03 -100.67 -46.23
CA GLY A 773 -40.83 -100.56 -45.40
C GLY A 773 -39.75 -99.63 -45.92
N ILE A 774 -40.08 -98.35 -46.15
CA ILE A 774 -39.21 -97.16 -46.07
C ILE A 774 -40.15 -95.93 -45.98
N SER A 775 -39.92 -95.04 -44.99
CA SER A 775 -40.35 -93.62 -44.88
C SER A 775 -40.46 -93.16 -43.43
N SER A 776 -40.88 -94.02 -42.50
CA SER A 776 -40.96 -93.70 -41.07
C SER A 776 -39.59 -93.42 -40.45
N GLN A 777 -38.54 -94.14 -40.88
CA GLN A 777 -37.18 -93.93 -40.41
C GLN A 777 -36.62 -92.56 -40.81
N GLN A 778 -36.90 -92.04 -42.01
CA GLN A 778 -36.50 -90.68 -42.38
C GLN A 778 -37.17 -89.64 -41.49
N LYS A 779 -38.50 -89.74 -41.27
CA LYS A 779 -39.19 -88.85 -40.31
C LYS A 779 -38.64 -88.95 -38.88
N VAL A 780 -38.26 -90.15 -38.41
CA VAL A 780 -37.65 -90.32 -37.08
C VAL A 780 -36.20 -89.80 -37.02
N ILE A 781 -35.45 -89.88 -38.11
CA ILE A 781 -34.09 -89.31 -38.20
C ILE A 781 -34.15 -87.78 -38.28
N ASP A 782 -35.05 -87.21 -39.09
CA ASP A 782 -35.26 -85.76 -39.18
C ASP A 782 -35.78 -85.18 -37.86
N LEU A 783 -36.68 -85.88 -37.17
CA LEU A 783 -37.12 -85.50 -35.83
C LEU A 783 -36.00 -85.63 -34.80
N ARG A 784 -35.15 -86.68 -34.84
CA ARG A 784 -33.97 -86.80 -33.95
C ARG A 784 -32.90 -85.75 -34.25
N ASN A 785 -32.71 -85.37 -35.51
CA ASN A 785 -31.75 -84.34 -35.91
C ASN A 785 -32.26 -82.94 -35.56
N ARG A 786 -33.57 -82.67 -35.69
CA ARG A 786 -34.20 -81.46 -35.13
C ARG A 786 -34.14 -81.45 -33.61
N LEU A 787 -34.40 -82.58 -32.93
CA LEU A 787 -34.27 -82.66 -31.47
C LEU A 787 -32.84 -82.40 -31.02
N LYS A 788 -31.82 -82.95 -31.71
CA LYS A 788 -30.41 -82.66 -31.43
C LYS A 788 -30.02 -81.21 -31.72
N LYS A 789 -30.53 -80.60 -32.80
CA LYS A 789 -30.30 -79.17 -33.04
C LYS A 789 -30.91 -78.32 -31.92
N ILE A 790 -32.20 -78.52 -31.63
CA ILE A 790 -32.91 -77.83 -30.54
C ILE A 790 -32.24 -78.08 -29.19
N GLN A 791 -31.73 -79.29 -28.91
CA GLN A 791 -31.06 -79.61 -27.64
C GLN A 791 -29.64 -79.03 -27.54
N ASN A 792 -28.91 -78.90 -28.66
CA ASN A 792 -27.65 -78.17 -28.71
C ASN A 792 -27.87 -76.64 -28.62
N GLU A 793 -28.90 -76.12 -29.28
CA GLU A 793 -29.33 -74.72 -29.22
C GLU A 793 -29.77 -74.36 -27.79
N ILE A 794 -30.55 -75.23 -27.12
CA ILE A 794 -30.90 -75.10 -25.71
C ILE A 794 -29.65 -75.14 -24.81
N SER A 795 -28.67 -76.01 -25.07
CA SER A 795 -27.42 -76.06 -24.29
C SER A 795 -26.57 -74.78 -24.47
N VAL A 796 -26.41 -74.27 -25.69
CA VAL A 796 -25.67 -73.02 -25.91
C VAL A 796 -26.40 -71.83 -25.27
N ILE A 797 -27.74 -71.80 -25.31
CA ILE A 797 -28.55 -70.79 -24.63
C ILE A 797 -28.46 -70.94 -23.10
N SER A 798 -28.54 -72.16 -22.54
CA SER A 798 -28.47 -72.41 -21.10
C SER A 798 -27.08 -72.19 -20.50
N ASP A 799 -26.03 -72.32 -21.30
CA ASP A 799 -24.66 -72.32 -20.77
C ASP A 799 -23.93 -70.99 -21.05
N GLU A 800 -24.20 -70.31 -22.17
CA GLU A 800 -23.62 -68.98 -22.42
C GLU A 800 -24.49 -67.81 -21.97
N GLN A 801 -25.79 -67.79 -22.31
CA GLN A 801 -26.64 -66.65 -21.97
C GLN A 801 -26.95 -66.63 -20.48
N LEU A 802 -27.23 -67.79 -19.90
CA LEU A 802 -27.51 -67.92 -18.47
C LEU A 802 -26.28 -67.57 -17.61
N VAL A 803 -25.06 -67.95 -18.02
CA VAL A 803 -23.81 -67.57 -17.32
C VAL A 803 -23.46 -66.08 -17.48
N LYS A 804 -23.85 -65.43 -18.59
CA LYS A 804 -23.78 -63.97 -18.71
C LYS A 804 -24.77 -63.32 -17.73
N VAL A 805 -26.04 -63.73 -17.77
CA VAL A 805 -27.11 -63.23 -16.90
C VAL A 805 -26.82 -63.46 -15.41
N THR A 806 -26.20 -64.58 -14.99
CA THR A 806 -25.80 -64.75 -13.59
C THR A 806 -24.65 -63.83 -13.20
N ARG A 807 -23.60 -63.69 -14.03
CA ARG A 807 -22.49 -62.77 -13.76
C ARG A 807 -22.92 -61.31 -13.70
N ASP A 808 -23.86 -60.91 -14.55
CA ASP A 808 -24.40 -59.56 -14.55
C ASP A 808 -25.36 -59.35 -13.36
N ASN A 809 -26.10 -60.38 -12.93
CA ASN A 809 -26.82 -60.34 -11.64
C ASN A 809 -25.87 -60.29 -10.43
N GLU A 810 -24.75 -60.99 -10.46
CA GLU A 810 -23.73 -60.98 -9.40
C GLU A 810 -23.06 -59.60 -9.30
N ARG A 811 -22.77 -58.96 -10.44
CA ARG A 811 -22.33 -57.55 -10.51
C ARG A 811 -23.37 -56.60 -9.94
N ILE A 812 -24.60 -56.62 -10.46
CA ILE A 812 -25.70 -55.77 -9.98
C ILE A 812 -25.92 -55.95 -8.47
N ARG A 813 -25.79 -57.18 -7.94
CA ARG A 813 -25.87 -57.44 -6.49
C ARG A 813 -24.67 -56.87 -5.71
N ALA A 814 -23.45 -56.97 -6.24
CA ALA A 814 -22.28 -56.36 -5.63
C ALA A 814 -22.37 -54.83 -5.63
N ASP A 815 -22.78 -54.23 -6.74
CA ASP A 815 -22.98 -52.78 -6.89
C ASP A 815 -24.13 -52.28 -6.00
N LEU A 816 -25.25 -53.01 -5.90
CA LEU A 816 -26.31 -52.72 -4.93
C LEU A 816 -25.83 -52.82 -3.48
N THR A 817 -25.08 -53.86 -3.12
CA THR A 817 -24.56 -54.03 -1.75
C THR A 817 -23.62 -52.87 -1.39
N ARG A 818 -22.74 -52.49 -2.32
CA ARG A 818 -21.89 -51.30 -2.20
C ARG A 818 -22.72 -50.02 -2.07
N LEU A 819 -23.77 -49.83 -2.86
CA LEU A 819 -24.66 -48.67 -2.74
C LEU A 819 -25.34 -48.60 -1.37
N TYR A 820 -25.77 -49.75 -0.82
CA TYR A 820 -26.28 -49.79 0.55
C TYR A 820 -25.21 -49.43 1.59
N GLU A 821 -23.96 -49.88 1.44
CA GLU A 821 -22.84 -49.47 2.31
C GLU A 821 -22.46 -47.99 2.17
N ASP A 822 -22.55 -47.42 0.96
CA ASP A 822 -22.39 -45.99 0.71
C ASP A 822 -23.53 -45.20 1.38
N ILE A 823 -24.79 -45.63 1.21
CA ILE A 823 -25.98 -45.02 1.83
C ILE A 823 -25.94 -45.06 3.36
N GLU A 824 -25.56 -46.18 3.99
CA GLU A 824 -25.45 -46.25 5.45
C GLU A 824 -24.30 -45.40 5.99
N ARG A 825 -23.22 -45.21 5.22
CA ARG A 825 -22.15 -44.24 5.58
C ARG A 825 -22.63 -42.80 5.51
N GLU A 826 -23.33 -42.41 4.45
CA GLU A 826 -23.87 -41.05 4.33
C GLU A 826 -24.94 -40.76 5.41
N LYS A 827 -25.79 -41.73 5.76
CA LYS A 827 -26.70 -41.61 6.92
C LYS A 827 -25.96 -41.38 8.23
N ALA A 828 -24.88 -42.11 8.49
CA ALA A 828 -24.08 -41.94 9.71
C ALA A 828 -23.40 -40.57 9.77
N LEU A 829 -22.95 -40.04 8.63
CA LEU A 829 -22.38 -38.69 8.52
C LEU A 829 -23.45 -37.59 8.72
N ASP A 830 -24.65 -37.76 8.14
CA ASP A 830 -25.79 -36.85 8.37
C ASP A 830 -26.22 -36.85 9.86
N GLU A 831 -26.29 -38.02 10.50
CA GLU A 831 -26.59 -38.14 11.95
C GLU A 831 -25.51 -37.41 12.80
N GLU A 832 -24.23 -37.51 12.46
CA GLU A 832 -23.13 -36.79 13.13
C GLU A 832 -23.18 -35.27 12.88
N LEU A 833 -23.49 -34.84 11.65
CA LEU A 833 -23.64 -33.43 11.28
C LEU A 833 -24.85 -32.80 11.98
N ARG A 834 -25.98 -33.50 12.07
CA ARG A 834 -27.17 -33.07 12.82
C ARG A 834 -26.86 -32.85 14.29
N GLN A 835 -26.09 -33.74 14.92
CA GLN A 835 -25.64 -33.57 16.31
C GLN A 835 -24.76 -32.33 16.48
N LYS A 836 -23.77 -32.12 15.59
CA LYS A 836 -22.92 -30.91 15.59
C LYS A 836 -23.73 -29.62 15.40
N ILE A 837 -24.78 -29.64 14.57
CA ILE A 837 -25.70 -28.52 14.36
C ILE A 837 -26.53 -28.25 15.63
N ASP A 838 -27.08 -29.28 16.27
CA ASP A 838 -27.85 -29.12 17.51
C ASP A 838 -27.02 -28.53 18.66
N ASP A 839 -25.80 -29.03 18.87
CA ASP A 839 -24.87 -28.49 19.88
C ASP A 839 -24.49 -27.04 19.58
N SER A 840 -24.24 -26.72 18.30
CA SER A 840 -23.94 -25.35 17.86
C SER A 840 -25.14 -24.41 18.07
N LEU A 841 -26.37 -24.88 17.82
CA LEU A 841 -27.59 -24.12 18.10
C LEU A 841 -27.81 -23.92 19.59
N LEU A 842 -27.55 -24.93 20.42
CA LEU A 842 -27.63 -24.84 21.88
C LEU A 842 -26.61 -23.83 22.44
N LEU A 843 -25.36 -23.87 21.96
CA LEU A 843 -24.32 -22.88 22.30
C LEU A 843 -24.68 -21.45 21.81
N LYS A 844 -25.33 -21.32 20.65
CA LYS A 844 -25.86 -20.05 20.13
C LYS A 844 -26.96 -19.48 21.03
N HIS A 845 -27.91 -20.32 21.47
CA HIS A 845 -28.96 -19.91 22.43
C HIS A 845 -28.36 -19.48 23.78
N TYR A 846 -27.41 -20.24 24.32
CA TYR A 846 -26.73 -19.88 25.57
C TYR A 846 -26.04 -18.52 25.49
N ASN A 847 -25.29 -18.27 24.42
CA ASN A 847 -24.63 -16.98 24.21
C ASN A 847 -25.63 -15.83 24.05
N LEU A 848 -26.75 -16.05 23.36
CA LEU A 848 -27.82 -15.06 23.22
C LEU A 848 -28.44 -14.70 24.57
N GLU A 849 -28.83 -15.68 25.39
CA GLU A 849 -29.37 -15.44 26.74
C GLU A 849 -28.37 -14.71 27.63
N ARG A 850 -27.10 -15.12 27.62
CA ARG A 850 -26.01 -14.46 28.35
C ARG A 850 -25.82 -13.00 27.92
N ILE A 851 -26.02 -12.69 26.63
CA ILE A 851 -26.00 -11.31 26.11
C ILE A 851 -27.26 -10.55 26.55
N VAL A 852 -28.46 -11.12 26.43
CA VAL A 852 -29.73 -10.50 26.85
C VAL A 852 -29.71 -10.16 28.34
N ARG A 853 -29.21 -11.07 29.19
CA ARG A 853 -29.00 -10.85 30.63
C ARG A 853 -28.03 -9.69 30.90
N LYS A 854 -26.87 -9.64 30.22
CA LYS A 854 -25.92 -8.53 30.32
C LYS A 854 -26.52 -7.20 29.85
N GLN A 855 -27.25 -7.19 28.73
CA GLN A 855 -27.96 -6.00 28.24
C GLN A 855 -29.04 -5.53 29.21
N ASN A 856 -29.82 -6.44 29.79
CA ASN A 856 -30.89 -6.08 30.74
C ASN A 856 -30.30 -5.56 32.07
N ARG A 857 -29.19 -6.15 32.55
CA ARG A 857 -28.41 -5.59 33.67
C ARG A 857 -27.89 -4.18 33.35
N ALA A 858 -27.35 -3.95 32.15
CA ALA A 858 -26.92 -2.63 31.71
C ALA A 858 -28.08 -1.61 31.57
N LYS A 859 -29.24 -2.02 31.05
CA LYS A 859 -30.46 -1.20 31.00
C LYS A 859 -30.93 -0.82 32.42
N SER A 860 -30.87 -1.74 33.38
CA SER A 860 -31.17 -1.46 34.79
C SER A 860 -30.18 -0.50 35.43
N TYR A 861 -28.87 -0.63 35.19
CA TYR A 861 -27.89 0.36 35.64
C TYR A 861 -28.09 1.75 35.01
N ARG A 862 -28.49 1.84 33.74
CA ARG A 862 -28.87 3.11 33.10
C ARG A 862 -30.12 3.72 33.76
N ARG A 863 -31.14 2.92 34.09
CA ARG A 863 -32.35 3.38 34.80
C ARG A 863 -32.06 3.89 36.22
N LEU A 864 -31.13 3.24 36.92
CA LEU A 864 -30.61 3.71 38.22
C LEU A 864 -29.85 5.04 38.07
N GLY A 865 -28.91 5.13 37.11
CA GLY A 865 -28.13 6.35 36.87
C GLY A 865 -28.95 7.55 36.37
N LEU A 866 -30.08 7.30 35.71
CA LEU A 866 -31.05 8.33 35.31
C LEU A 866 -32.08 8.66 36.41
N GLY A 867 -31.97 8.10 37.62
CA GLY A 867 -32.91 8.31 38.73
C GLY A 867 -34.32 7.73 38.55
N THR A 868 -34.66 7.24 37.36
CA THR A 868 -36.01 6.76 36.99
C THR A 868 -36.44 5.46 37.67
N SER A 869 -35.55 4.81 38.43
CA SER A 869 -35.87 3.64 39.25
C SER A 869 -35.17 3.74 40.60
N SER A 870 -35.92 3.77 41.70
CA SER A 870 -35.35 3.63 43.03
C SER A 870 -34.85 2.19 43.28
N PRO A 871 -33.73 1.99 44.00
CA PRO A 871 -33.34 0.67 44.47
C PRO A 871 -34.34 0.21 45.55
N LYS A 872 -35.15 -0.81 45.22
CA LYS A 872 -36.21 -1.34 46.10
C LYS A 872 -35.70 -2.14 47.32
N ILE A 873 -34.39 -2.39 47.40
CA ILE A 873 -33.75 -3.17 48.47
C ILE A 873 -32.69 -2.28 49.10
N ARG A 874 -32.71 -2.15 50.44
CA ARG A 874 -31.80 -1.29 51.23
C ARG A 874 -31.03 -2.04 52.32
N SER A 875 -31.20 -3.35 52.44
CA SER A 875 -30.46 -4.17 53.41
C SER A 875 -29.94 -5.45 52.75
N GLU A 876 -28.68 -5.76 53.02
CA GLU A 876 -27.96 -6.91 52.45
C GLU A 876 -28.58 -8.25 52.89
N THR A 877 -29.09 -8.35 54.12
CA THR A 877 -29.81 -9.55 54.58
C THR A 877 -31.08 -9.81 53.77
N THR A 878 -31.83 -8.76 53.42
CA THR A 878 -33.03 -8.88 52.56
C THR A 878 -32.69 -9.17 51.10
N LEU A 879 -31.50 -8.75 50.63
CA LEU A 879 -31.00 -9.15 49.31
C LEU A 879 -30.65 -10.64 49.29
N ASN A 880 -29.88 -11.10 50.28
CA ASN A 880 -29.43 -12.50 50.37
C ASN A 880 -30.62 -13.47 50.53
N GLN A 881 -31.65 -13.10 51.31
CA GLN A 881 -32.89 -13.88 51.39
C GLN A 881 -33.67 -13.95 50.06
N LEU A 882 -33.62 -12.92 49.22
CA LEU A 882 -34.25 -12.93 47.89
C LEU A 882 -33.43 -13.72 46.87
N VAL A 883 -32.09 -13.63 46.93
CA VAL A 883 -31.19 -14.47 46.11
C VAL A 883 -31.36 -15.95 46.47
N GLN A 884 -31.38 -16.28 47.76
CA GLN A 884 -31.57 -17.65 48.23
C GLN A 884 -32.93 -18.22 47.80
N LYS A 885 -34.02 -17.46 47.95
CA LYS A 885 -35.33 -17.87 47.41
C LYS A 885 -35.35 -18.03 45.90
N GLN A 886 -34.59 -17.22 45.15
CA GLN A 886 -34.47 -17.39 43.70
C GLN A 886 -33.66 -18.64 43.33
N MET A 887 -32.63 -18.99 44.10
CA MET A 887 -31.90 -20.26 43.96
C MET A 887 -32.83 -21.44 44.26
N GLU A 888 -33.54 -21.42 45.39
CA GLU A 888 -34.55 -22.43 45.75
C GLU A 888 -35.59 -22.59 44.62
N ILE A 889 -36.10 -21.50 44.03
CA ILE A 889 -37.02 -21.56 42.88
C ILE A 889 -36.34 -22.15 41.63
N ASN A 890 -35.11 -21.77 41.32
CA ASN A 890 -34.37 -22.31 40.17
C ASN A 890 -34.08 -23.81 40.34
N ASP A 891 -33.74 -24.27 41.55
CA ASP A 891 -33.48 -25.68 41.86
C ASP A 891 -34.75 -26.53 41.76
N ASN A 892 -35.87 -26.05 42.31
CA ASN A 892 -37.18 -26.69 42.11
C ASN A 892 -37.57 -26.76 40.62
N LEU A 893 -37.29 -25.70 39.84
CA LEU A 893 -37.52 -25.70 38.40
C LEU A 893 -36.55 -26.65 37.65
N LEU A 894 -35.31 -26.81 38.11
CA LEU A 894 -34.35 -27.78 37.56
C LEU A 894 -34.76 -29.22 37.88
N GLU A 895 -35.37 -29.49 39.02
CA GLU A 895 -35.94 -30.80 39.37
C GLU A 895 -37.16 -31.10 38.49
N VAL A 896 -38.09 -30.15 38.35
CA VAL A 896 -39.24 -30.28 37.43
C VAL A 896 -38.78 -30.48 35.98
N VAL A 897 -37.75 -29.77 35.51
CA VAL A 897 -37.20 -29.95 34.16
C VAL A 897 -36.48 -31.30 34.01
N GLN A 898 -35.87 -31.84 35.07
CA GLN A 898 -35.32 -33.20 35.05
C GLN A 898 -36.41 -34.28 34.96
N ILE A 899 -37.51 -34.13 35.71
CA ILE A 899 -38.68 -35.01 35.64
C ILE A 899 -39.31 -34.97 34.24
N LEU A 900 -39.57 -33.77 33.70
CA LEU A 900 -40.12 -33.62 32.34
C LEU A 900 -39.19 -34.18 31.25
N ASN A 901 -37.88 -34.19 31.49
CA ASN A 901 -36.87 -34.75 30.59
C ASN A 901 -36.77 -36.29 30.66
N THR A 902 -37.24 -36.92 31.75
CA THR A 902 -37.41 -38.39 31.80
C THR A 902 -38.79 -38.83 31.32
N GLU A 903 -39.84 -38.04 31.56
CA GLU A 903 -41.21 -38.29 31.08
C GLU A 903 -41.36 -38.09 29.57
N PHE A 904 -40.64 -37.13 28.96
CA PHE A 904 -40.75 -36.81 27.53
C PHE A 904 -39.38 -36.80 26.82
N PRO A 905 -38.75 -37.98 26.59
CA PRO A 905 -37.41 -38.09 25.98
C PRO A 905 -37.30 -37.43 24.60
N GLU A 906 -38.38 -37.46 23.80
CA GLU A 906 -38.47 -36.80 22.49
C GLU A 906 -38.16 -35.29 22.55
N LYS A 907 -38.45 -34.65 23.69
CA LYS A 907 -38.27 -33.21 23.92
C LYS A 907 -37.00 -32.87 24.69
N LYS A 908 -36.07 -33.83 24.86
CA LYS A 908 -34.76 -33.63 25.51
C LYS A 908 -33.97 -32.44 24.97
N LYS A 909 -34.02 -32.19 23.65
CA LYS A 909 -33.39 -31.00 23.00
C LYS A 909 -33.99 -29.66 23.45
N PHE A 910 -35.26 -29.63 23.85
CA PHE A 910 -35.94 -28.44 24.41
C PHE A 910 -35.58 -28.26 25.89
N PHE A 911 -35.68 -29.33 26.70
CA PHE A 911 -35.36 -29.26 28.13
C PHE A 911 -33.88 -28.97 28.41
N ALA A 912 -32.96 -29.40 27.54
CA ALA A 912 -31.55 -29.01 27.63
C ALA A 912 -31.36 -27.48 27.58
N LYS A 913 -32.07 -26.78 26.67
CA LYS A 913 -32.03 -25.30 26.58
C LYS A 913 -32.57 -24.64 27.85
N VAL A 914 -33.68 -25.14 28.41
CA VAL A 914 -34.26 -24.62 29.66
C VAL A 914 -33.32 -24.87 30.85
N THR A 915 -32.73 -26.07 30.95
CA THR A 915 -31.77 -26.46 32.00
C THR A 915 -30.57 -25.51 32.04
N GLN A 916 -30.05 -25.13 30.87
CA GLN A 916 -28.90 -24.22 30.74
C GLN A 916 -29.23 -22.76 31.12
N VAL A 917 -30.50 -22.36 31.03
CA VAL A 917 -30.98 -21.04 31.45
C VAL A 917 -31.25 -20.98 32.96
N LEU A 918 -31.60 -22.09 33.60
CA LEU A 918 -31.87 -22.13 35.06
C LEU A 918 -30.60 -22.23 35.93
N ARG A 919 -29.46 -22.65 35.37
CA ARG A 919 -28.17 -22.80 36.08
C ARG A 919 -27.31 -21.53 36.17
N ASP A 920 -27.53 -20.56 35.27
CA ASP A 920 -26.86 -19.23 35.24
C ASP A 920 -27.79 -18.13 35.80
#